data_AF-A0A136PKH1-F1
#
_entry.id   AF-A0A136PKH1-F1
#
_cell.length_a   1.000
_cell.length_b   1.000
_cell.length_c   1.000
_cell.angle_alpha   90.00
_cell.angle_beta   90.00
_cell.angle_gamma   90.00
#
_symmetry.space_group_name_H-M   'P 1'
#
loop_
_entity.id
_entity.type
_entity.pdbx_description
1 polymer ?
#
loop_
_entity_poly.entity_id
_entity_poly.type
_entity_poly.pdbx_seq_one_letter_code
_entity_poly.pdbx_strand_id
1 'polypeptide(L)'
;MGIDRLPATRRFDPRRHRRVAGLFDLWLAPGPEGRLVVPTDPGRSLDARGVADLVRRGGEAADDVRILTDDGARHTDLFTEVAGLLGHDVLISPEGSDIRHITARKLGGGDPGDGPDGGGPLHALPLDRVTRRPMDWIVLQPPDLATPLPGWFAVDEGLVRPRTGVVGLPLPAGLALATRADFVARRATAHRLGGGSEDLVTVAVTARSGGFLVGNYSGTQEVHSGGQLAALLGDLPLYGADLRLWLTWPSDVGEQAKLAEQAAELAETTGATVWTPPAGGRAELIDHQRDLRALDPAGAAVPWQAHRPRYADGPSTLAATPDGRLVSRLARQRIVVAPVATSTTPADPTTPADPTAPADPTAGPDTGAGGPAAAGPSPAPAPGAEPDPGPGSEQVAGEPVAVLVPAVPRPPLVAERRRAPAYGPPWLRGGQQVNAAEFEAFVPAPADLTRSATEGVPSAELFLVASLDPRSAPAGGHLLRIRVGPGGAVPMAALRSHVPARFQYLLGTPDTYLLPAARLDRVHVVGGFRSAGFGRLAPVDGVPGGPLRIRGTSAARSVAGLPNDVRRWPGFGTRRAYALLPARSRGLPRGWLRLYRRPPAVRPDRLLVEVRVPRGRTVDVGATAAMLTGLDLVRTRADRLHRAGVQLVLGRRFYDRVRVHRAYRPSAGAWQRIPEVVPGPLPAAVGGLQSPTPAPGPAPAPS
;
A
#
# COMPACT_ATOMS: atom_id res chain seq x y z
N MET A 1 7.68 -17.49 32.93
CA MET A 1 9.05 -18.01 32.74
C MET A 1 10.00 -16.90 33.14
N GLY A 2 10.81 -17.13 34.18
CA GLY A 2 11.79 -16.18 34.67
C GLY A 2 12.94 -16.05 33.68
N ILE A 3 13.30 -14.83 33.32
CA ILE A 3 14.48 -14.54 32.51
C ILE A 3 15.68 -14.68 33.44
N ASP A 4 16.51 -15.68 33.17
CA ASP A 4 17.79 -15.89 33.83
C ASP A 4 18.62 -14.60 33.82
N ARG A 5 19.28 -14.34 34.95
CA ARG A 5 20.12 -13.18 35.21
C ARG A 5 21.08 -12.95 34.04
N LEU A 6 20.90 -11.84 33.34
CA LEU A 6 21.91 -11.29 32.43
C LEU A 6 23.23 -11.15 33.23
N PRO A 7 24.34 -11.79 32.81
CA PRO A 7 25.61 -11.67 33.53
C PRO A 7 26.11 -10.22 33.47
N ALA A 8 26.89 -9.83 34.49
CA ALA A 8 27.45 -8.49 34.65
C ALA A 8 28.00 -7.95 33.32
N THR A 9 27.29 -6.97 32.76
CA THR A 9 27.58 -6.40 31.45
C THR A 9 28.95 -5.69 31.50
N ARG A 10 29.81 -5.95 30.51
CA ARG A 10 31.09 -5.24 30.39
C ARG A 10 30.82 -3.75 30.22
N ARG A 11 31.66 -2.91 30.86
CA ARG A 11 31.70 -1.47 30.63
C ARG A 11 31.80 -1.22 29.12
N PHE A 12 31.09 -0.23 28.61
CA PHE A 12 31.06 0.10 27.18
C PHE A 12 32.48 0.28 26.64
N ASP A 13 32.74 -0.26 25.44
CA ASP A 13 34.02 -0.17 24.73
C ASP A 13 33.81 0.41 23.32
N PRO A 14 34.17 1.68 23.06
CA PRO A 14 33.92 2.34 21.78
C PRO A 14 34.58 1.64 20.59
N ARG A 15 35.65 0.86 20.81
CA ARG A 15 36.37 0.15 19.74
C ARG A 15 35.58 -1.04 19.19
N ARG A 16 34.66 -1.59 20.01
CA ARG A 16 33.84 -2.76 19.68
C ARG A 16 32.39 -2.39 19.38
N HIS A 17 32.07 -1.11 19.40
CA HIS A 17 30.72 -0.59 19.21
C HIS A 17 30.27 -0.72 17.75
N ARG A 18 29.06 -1.23 17.54
CA ARG A 18 28.45 -1.33 16.22
C ARG A 18 27.93 0.03 15.79
N ARG A 19 28.55 0.59 14.76
CA ARG A 19 28.02 1.75 14.06
C ARG A 19 26.76 1.37 13.28
N VAL A 20 25.75 2.23 13.34
CA VAL A 20 24.54 2.15 12.52
C VAL A 20 24.68 3.19 11.43
N ALA A 21 24.56 2.79 10.16
CA ALA A 21 24.66 3.72 9.04
C ALA A 21 23.60 4.84 9.16
N GLY A 22 24.03 6.09 8.97
CA GLY A 22 23.17 7.27 9.10
C GLY A 22 22.96 7.76 10.55
N LEU A 23 23.61 7.15 11.55
CA LEU A 23 23.51 7.50 12.96
C LEU A 23 24.89 7.80 13.54
N PHE A 24 25.10 9.04 13.97
CA PHE A 24 26.32 9.48 14.63
C PHE A 24 26.23 9.25 16.15
N ASP A 25 27.13 8.45 16.69
CA ASP A 25 27.20 8.15 18.11
C ASP A 25 28.18 9.11 18.83
N LEU A 26 27.66 9.95 19.72
CA LEU A 26 28.46 10.89 20.50
C LEU A 26 28.51 10.48 21.97
N TRP A 27 29.71 10.26 22.49
CA TRP A 27 29.93 9.94 23.89
C TRP A 27 30.02 11.19 24.75
N LEU A 28 29.19 11.27 25.80
CA LEU A 28 29.28 12.31 26.83
C LEU A 28 29.27 11.66 28.22
N ALA A 29 29.84 12.36 29.20
CA ALA A 29 29.80 11.95 30.60
C ALA A 29 29.34 13.13 31.48
N PRO A 30 28.72 12.85 32.65
CA PRO A 30 28.50 13.88 33.65
C PRO A 30 29.84 14.34 34.25
N GLY A 31 30.11 15.63 34.14
CA GLY A 31 31.21 16.34 34.76
C GLY A 31 30.82 17.03 36.07
N PRO A 32 31.64 17.98 36.56
CA PRO A 32 31.34 18.76 37.76
C PRO A 32 29.97 19.43 37.66
N GLU A 33 29.25 19.48 38.79
CA GLU A 33 27.90 20.06 38.87
C GLU A 33 26.85 19.37 37.97
N GLY A 34 27.15 18.18 37.45
CA GLY A 34 26.27 17.45 36.54
C GLY A 34 26.28 17.97 35.10
N ARG A 35 27.17 18.89 34.72
CA ARG A 35 27.28 19.37 33.34
C ARG A 35 27.92 18.32 32.43
N LEU A 36 27.52 18.25 31.17
CA LEU A 36 28.06 17.25 30.24
C LEU A 36 29.46 17.64 29.76
N VAL A 37 30.36 16.65 29.68
CA VAL A 37 31.74 16.80 29.19
C VAL A 37 32.09 15.68 28.21
N VAL A 38 33.10 15.89 27.37
CA VAL A 38 33.74 14.79 26.62
C VAL A 38 34.69 14.08 27.59
N PRO A 39 34.71 12.73 27.68
CA PRO A 39 35.57 12.03 28.64
C PRO A 39 37.07 12.29 28.45
N THR A 40 37.49 12.57 27.22
CA THR A 40 38.89 12.88 26.90
C THR A 40 39.27 14.32 27.24
N ASP A 41 38.29 15.17 27.56
CA ASP A 41 38.48 16.57 27.97
C ASP A 41 37.48 16.94 29.09
N PRO A 42 37.62 16.36 30.30
CA PRO A 42 36.65 16.51 31.38
C PRO A 42 36.63 17.92 32.00
N GLY A 43 37.63 18.76 31.70
CA GLY A 43 37.71 20.14 32.18
C GLY A 43 36.78 21.11 31.43
N ARG A 44 36.25 20.71 30.27
CA ARG A 44 35.42 21.55 29.42
C ARG A 44 33.96 21.10 29.45
N SER A 45 33.15 21.81 30.23
CA SER A 45 31.69 21.67 30.16
C SER A 45 31.15 22.06 28.78
N LEU A 46 30.15 21.33 28.31
CA LEU A 46 29.50 21.54 27.02
C LEU A 46 28.10 22.12 27.21
N ASP A 47 27.83 23.19 26.49
CA ASP A 47 26.48 23.66 26.19
C ASP A 47 25.97 23.01 24.89
N ALA A 48 24.73 23.34 24.49
CA ALA A 48 24.12 22.79 23.28
C ALA A 48 24.94 23.10 22.01
N ARG A 49 25.52 24.31 21.91
CA ARG A 49 26.37 24.70 20.78
C ARG A 49 27.64 23.87 20.73
N GLY A 50 28.31 23.68 21.87
CA GLY A 50 29.49 22.85 21.99
C GLY A 50 29.23 21.40 21.58
N VAL A 51 28.09 20.83 21.97
CA VAL A 51 27.66 19.49 21.53
C VAL A 51 27.40 19.47 20.02
N ALA A 52 26.65 20.42 19.48
CA ALA A 52 26.36 20.48 18.05
C ALA A 52 27.63 20.63 17.20
N ASP A 53 28.61 21.42 17.64
CA ASP A 53 29.88 21.58 16.95
C ASP A 53 30.74 20.31 16.97
N LEU A 54 30.67 19.52 18.05
CA LEU A 54 31.31 18.20 18.08
C LEU A 54 30.68 17.25 17.06
N VAL A 55 29.35 17.24 16.95
CA VAL A 55 28.64 16.44 15.94
C VAL A 55 29.05 16.88 14.53
N ARG A 56 29.01 18.18 14.22
CA ARG A 56 29.37 18.68 12.87
C ARG A 56 30.82 18.38 12.47
N ARG A 57 31.75 18.33 13.43
CA ARG A 57 33.15 17.97 13.16
C ARG A 57 33.37 16.46 12.98
N GLY A 58 32.52 15.62 13.60
CA GLY A 58 32.74 14.18 13.68
C GLY A 58 31.82 13.31 12.82
N GLY A 59 30.61 13.78 12.51
CA GLY A 59 29.57 13.05 11.78
C GLY A 59 29.33 13.59 10.37
N GLU A 60 28.53 12.87 9.60
CA GLU A 60 28.07 13.37 8.31
C GLU A 60 26.94 14.38 8.50
N ALA A 61 26.83 15.35 7.58
CA ALA A 61 25.85 16.44 7.67
C ALA A 61 24.38 15.98 7.65
N ALA A 62 24.11 14.71 7.34
CA ALA A 62 22.75 14.16 7.31
C ALA A 62 22.50 13.10 8.40
N ASP A 63 23.45 12.88 9.32
CA ASP A 63 23.31 11.89 10.38
C ASP A 63 22.35 12.34 11.48
N ASP A 64 21.51 11.42 11.96
CA ASP A 64 20.81 11.61 13.24
C ASP A 64 21.83 11.33 14.34
N VAL A 65 21.61 11.85 15.54
CA VAL A 65 22.60 11.73 16.62
C VAL A 65 22.07 10.79 17.69
N ARG A 66 22.91 9.92 18.22
CA ARG A 66 22.63 9.20 19.46
C ARG A 66 23.65 9.57 20.52
N ILE A 67 23.17 10.13 21.62
CA ILE A 67 24.00 10.53 22.74
C ILE A 67 24.18 9.34 23.67
N LEU A 68 25.42 8.89 23.79
CA LEU A 68 25.83 7.81 24.67
C LEU A 68 26.24 8.41 26.02
N THR A 69 25.24 8.73 26.84
CA THR A 69 25.38 9.11 28.26
C THR A 69 24.36 8.36 29.09
N ASP A 70 24.73 7.98 30.32
CA ASP A 70 23.75 7.49 31.30
C ASP A 70 22.79 8.64 31.68
N ASP A 71 21.55 8.30 32.05
CA ASP A 71 20.49 9.26 32.45
C ASP A 71 20.31 10.47 31.51
N GLY A 72 20.40 10.27 30.19
CA GLY A 72 20.39 11.34 29.20
C GLY A 72 19.16 12.25 29.27
N ALA A 73 18.01 11.72 29.68
CA ALA A 73 16.77 12.47 29.89
C ALA A 73 16.90 13.62 30.90
N ARG A 74 17.89 13.61 31.80
CA ARG A 74 18.17 14.74 32.72
C ARG A 74 18.64 16.00 32.00
N HIS A 75 19.07 15.87 30.75
CA HIS A 75 19.54 16.95 29.90
C HIS A 75 18.62 17.18 28.70
N THR A 76 17.32 16.87 28.83
CA THR A 76 16.33 16.96 27.74
C THR A 76 16.31 18.35 27.10
N ASP A 77 16.33 19.43 27.88
CA ASP A 77 16.31 20.80 27.34
C ASP A 77 17.55 21.09 26.48
N LEU A 78 18.73 20.75 26.99
CA LEU A 78 19.99 20.90 26.27
C LEU A 78 19.97 20.10 24.96
N PHE A 79 19.57 18.84 24.98
CA PHE A 79 19.55 18.01 23.78
C PHE A 79 18.42 18.35 22.80
N THR A 80 17.34 18.96 23.28
CA THR A 80 16.30 19.54 22.42
C THR A 80 16.84 20.76 21.67
N GLU A 81 17.64 21.60 22.32
CA GLU A 81 18.36 22.70 21.66
C GLU A 81 19.38 22.16 20.64
N VAL A 82 20.12 21.10 20.98
CA VAL A 82 21.03 20.42 20.04
C VAL A 82 20.27 19.92 18.80
N ALA A 83 19.11 19.28 18.97
CA ALA A 83 18.28 18.84 17.86
C ALA A 83 17.86 20.03 16.97
N GLY A 84 17.49 21.17 17.58
CA GLY A 84 17.20 22.42 16.88
C GLY A 84 18.40 22.96 16.08
N LEU A 85 19.58 23.02 16.69
CA LEU A 85 20.82 23.51 16.06
C LEU A 85 21.31 22.62 14.91
N LEU A 86 21.08 21.32 15.00
CA LEU A 86 21.47 20.36 13.97
C LEU A 86 20.40 20.22 12.88
N GLY A 87 19.12 20.41 13.20
CA GLY A 87 18.02 20.10 12.28
C GLY A 87 17.77 18.59 12.12
N HIS A 88 18.28 17.76 13.04
CA HIS A 88 18.21 16.31 13.01
C HIS A 88 17.63 15.73 14.31
N ASP A 89 17.19 14.47 14.26
CA ASP A 89 16.71 13.76 15.44
C ASP A 89 17.88 13.43 16.36
N VAL A 90 17.68 13.58 17.68
CA VAL A 90 18.65 13.25 18.72
C VAL A 90 18.05 12.17 19.63
N LEU A 91 18.72 11.03 19.72
CA LEU A 91 18.34 9.90 20.57
C LEU A 91 19.11 9.98 21.89
N ILE A 92 18.38 9.95 23.00
CA ILE A 92 18.96 9.99 24.36
C ILE A 92 18.44 8.83 25.20
N SER A 93 19.21 8.45 26.22
CA SER A 93 18.81 7.40 27.16
C SER A 93 17.78 7.93 28.17
N PRO A 94 16.82 7.11 28.63
CA PRO A 94 15.86 7.51 29.67
C PRO A 94 16.51 7.80 31.01
N GLU A 95 15.78 8.49 31.90
CA GLU A 95 16.21 8.60 33.31
C GLU A 95 16.12 7.23 34.01
N GLY A 96 17.06 6.97 34.91
CA GLY A 96 17.22 5.71 35.62
C GLY A 96 17.94 4.64 34.79
N SER A 97 18.59 5.01 33.69
CA SER A 97 19.19 4.05 32.76
C SER A 97 20.71 4.08 32.74
N ASP A 98 21.28 2.89 32.57
CA ASP A 98 22.68 2.62 32.33
C ASP A 98 22.86 2.17 30.88
N ILE A 99 23.71 2.84 30.10
CA ILE A 99 24.06 2.38 28.75
C ILE A 99 25.06 1.22 28.86
N ARG A 100 24.75 0.11 28.18
CA ARG A 100 25.57 -1.10 28.16
C ARG A 100 25.73 -1.65 26.74
N HIS A 101 26.77 -2.47 26.57
CA HIS A 101 27.05 -3.19 25.33
C HIS A 101 26.52 -4.62 25.36
N ILE A 102 25.70 -4.98 24.37
CA ILE A 102 25.11 -6.32 24.25
C ILE A 102 25.34 -6.89 22.85
N THR A 103 25.65 -8.18 22.75
CA THR A 103 25.68 -8.93 21.49
C THR A 103 24.27 -9.21 20.98
N ALA A 104 24.00 -8.98 19.69
CA ALA A 104 22.68 -9.18 19.07
C ALA A 104 22.09 -10.59 19.31
N ARG A 105 22.94 -11.62 19.43
CA ARG A 105 22.56 -13.02 19.71
C ARG A 105 21.82 -13.20 21.05
N LYS A 106 22.07 -12.33 22.04
CA LYS A 106 21.44 -12.36 23.37
C LYS A 106 20.00 -11.82 23.43
N LEU A 107 19.56 -11.01 22.45
CA LEU A 107 18.15 -10.56 22.39
C LEU A 107 17.25 -11.52 21.59
N GLY A 108 17.82 -12.40 20.76
CA GLY A 108 17.06 -13.24 19.82
C GLY A 108 16.80 -14.70 20.24
N GLY A 109 17.20 -15.12 21.45
CA GLY A 109 16.98 -16.50 21.92
C GLY A 109 17.73 -17.58 21.12
N GLY A 110 18.82 -17.23 20.43
CA GLY A 110 19.63 -18.17 19.67
C GLY A 110 20.58 -18.99 20.57
N ASP A 111 20.70 -20.28 20.26
CA ASP A 111 21.48 -21.29 21.01
C ASP A 111 22.92 -20.82 21.33
N PRO A 112 23.46 -21.12 22.53
CA PRO A 112 24.74 -20.59 23.02
C PRO A 112 25.98 -21.33 22.45
N GLY A 113 25.81 -22.13 21.40
CA GLY A 113 26.92 -22.81 20.72
C GLY A 113 27.67 -21.87 19.77
N ASP A 114 28.65 -21.14 20.29
CA ASP A 114 29.91 -20.79 19.60
C ASP A 114 30.78 -19.98 20.56
N GLY A 115 31.86 -20.61 21.05
CA GLY A 115 33.13 -20.03 21.52
C GLY A 115 33.14 -18.87 22.55
N PRO A 116 34.09 -18.86 23.52
CA PRO A 116 34.29 -17.74 24.43
C PRO A 116 34.76 -16.43 23.75
N ASP A 117 35.07 -16.45 22.45
CA ASP A 117 35.44 -15.29 21.63
C ASP A 117 34.35 -14.90 20.63
N GLY A 118 33.15 -14.58 21.13
CA GLY A 118 32.07 -13.94 20.38
C GLY A 118 32.43 -12.51 19.95
N GLY A 119 33.31 -12.39 18.95
CA GLY A 119 33.88 -11.14 18.41
C GLY A 119 32.95 -10.32 17.51
N GLY A 120 31.63 -10.46 17.66
CA GLY A 120 30.67 -9.63 16.93
C GLY A 120 30.62 -8.19 17.46
N PRO A 121 30.27 -7.20 16.61
CA PRO A 121 30.14 -5.82 17.04
C PRO A 121 28.97 -5.68 18.04
N LEU A 122 29.20 -4.92 19.12
CA LEU A 122 28.30 -4.79 20.26
C LEU A 122 27.31 -3.63 20.04
N HIS A 123 26.06 -3.82 20.43
CA HIS A 123 25.04 -2.77 20.37
C HIS A 123 24.99 -2.00 21.70
N ALA A 124 24.90 -0.67 21.61
CA ALA A 124 24.56 0.17 22.75
C ALA A 124 23.07 0.07 23.09
N LEU A 125 22.76 -0.23 24.35
CA LEU A 125 21.41 -0.43 24.86
C LEU A 125 21.21 0.33 26.19
N PRO A 126 20.16 1.13 26.35
CA PRO A 126 19.76 1.65 27.66
C PRO A 126 19.15 0.50 28.46
N LEU A 127 19.68 0.25 29.65
CA LEU A 127 19.11 -0.69 30.60
C LEU A 127 18.62 0.05 31.83
N ASP A 128 17.41 -0.27 32.29
CA ASP A 128 16.94 0.17 33.58
C ASP A 128 17.92 -0.29 34.67
N ARG A 129 18.42 0.66 35.48
CA ARG A 129 19.50 0.43 36.43
C ARG A 129 19.16 -0.62 37.48
N VAL A 130 17.89 -0.71 37.86
CA VAL A 130 17.39 -1.58 38.92
C VAL A 130 17.02 -2.96 38.37
N THR A 131 16.13 -2.99 37.39
CA THR A 131 15.54 -4.20 36.82
C THR A 131 16.42 -4.85 35.76
N ARG A 132 17.42 -4.11 35.24
CA ARG A 132 18.29 -4.51 34.12
C ARG A 132 17.52 -4.84 32.84
N ARG A 133 16.28 -4.35 32.71
CA ARG A 133 15.47 -4.53 31.50
C ARG A 133 15.83 -3.49 30.44
N PRO A 134 15.79 -3.83 29.15
CA PRO A 134 15.92 -2.85 28.08
C PRO A 134 14.89 -1.72 28.20
N MET A 135 15.34 -0.49 27.97
CA MET A 135 14.47 0.68 27.83
C MET A 135 14.67 1.31 26.46
N ASP A 136 13.60 1.82 25.87
CA ASP A 136 13.65 2.49 24.57
C ASP A 136 14.34 3.87 24.68
N TRP A 137 15.13 4.19 23.66
CA TRP A 137 15.68 5.53 23.48
C TRP A 137 14.56 6.56 23.34
N ILE A 138 14.75 7.72 23.96
CA ILE A 138 13.89 8.88 23.76
C ILE A 138 14.37 9.61 22.51
N VAL A 139 13.47 9.82 21.55
CA VAL A 139 13.77 10.55 20.32
C VAL A 139 13.33 12.01 20.48
N LEU A 140 14.30 12.91 20.55
CA LEU A 140 14.08 14.35 20.52
C LEU A 140 14.14 14.84 19.07
N GLN A 141 13.10 15.53 18.64
CA GLN A 141 13.02 16.12 17.30
C GLN A 141 13.35 17.62 17.38
N PRO A 142 13.85 18.24 16.29
CA PRO A 142 14.00 19.70 16.25
C PRO A 142 12.66 20.37 16.58
N PRO A 143 12.60 21.33 17.53
CA PRO A 143 11.32 21.86 18.04
C PRO A 143 10.35 22.36 16.96
N ASP A 144 10.87 23.10 15.98
CA ASP A 144 10.08 23.67 14.88
C ASP A 144 9.61 22.62 13.86
N LEU A 145 10.15 21.39 13.94
CA LEU A 145 9.91 20.29 13.01
C LEU A 145 9.35 19.04 13.73
N ALA A 146 8.95 19.18 15.00
CA ALA A 146 8.47 18.08 15.81
C ALA A 146 7.10 17.57 15.33
N THR A 147 6.98 16.25 15.14
CA THR A 147 5.77 15.59 14.66
C THR A 147 5.60 14.19 15.27
N PRO A 148 4.37 13.66 15.30
CA PRO A 148 4.12 12.26 15.66
C PRO A 148 4.45 11.26 14.54
N LEU A 149 4.96 11.73 13.39
CA LEU A 149 5.30 10.86 12.27
C LEU A 149 6.59 10.06 12.56
N PRO A 150 6.74 8.85 11.98
CA PRO A 150 7.91 8.01 12.24
C PRO A 150 9.20 8.70 11.79
N GLY A 151 10.27 8.51 12.58
CA GLY A 151 11.64 8.90 12.24
C GLY A 151 12.36 7.92 11.30
N TRP A 152 13.63 8.22 11.00
CA TRP A 152 14.47 7.40 10.13
C TRP A 152 14.71 6.01 10.71
N PHE A 153 14.93 5.97 12.03
CA PHE A 153 15.15 4.77 12.80
C PHE A 153 13.86 4.29 13.48
N ALA A 154 13.76 2.99 13.67
CA ALA A 154 12.84 2.38 14.61
C ALA A 154 13.58 2.10 15.92
N VAL A 155 12.93 2.39 17.04
CA VAL A 155 13.41 2.06 18.38
C VAL A 155 12.46 0.99 18.93
N ASP A 156 13.02 -0.17 19.27
CA ASP A 156 12.26 -1.30 19.79
C ASP A 156 13.14 -2.12 20.73
N GLU A 157 12.67 -2.38 21.95
CA GLU A 157 13.39 -3.07 23.03
C GLU A 157 14.79 -2.46 23.29
N GLY A 158 14.90 -1.13 23.24
CA GLY A 158 16.14 -0.37 23.40
C GLY A 158 17.07 -0.42 22.19
N LEU A 159 16.77 -1.19 21.15
CA LEU A 159 17.60 -1.27 19.95
C LEU A 159 17.19 -0.21 18.93
N VAL A 160 18.18 0.51 18.41
CA VAL A 160 18.01 1.40 17.26
C VAL A 160 18.27 0.61 15.99
N ARG A 161 17.27 0.54 15.11
CA ARG A 161 17.34 -0.17 13.83
C ARG A 161 16.98 0.78 12.68
N PRO A 162 17.75 0.79 11.57
CA PRO A 162 17.31 1.48 10.38
C PRO A 162 16.01 0.83 9.89
N ARG A 163 15.07 1.65 9.42
CA ARG A 163 13.93 1.12 8.66
C ARG A 163 14.45 0.53 7.33
N THR A 164 13.61 -0.20 6.62
CA THR A 164 14.00 -0.86 5.35
C THR A 164 13.06 -0.47 4.23
N GLY A 165 13.58 -0.47 3.00
CA GLY A 165 12.81 -0.13 1.80
C GLY A 165 12.80 1.37 1.51
N VAL A 166 11.85 1.78 0.66
CA VAL A 166 11.65 3.18 0.25
C VAL A 166 11.27 4.06 1.44
N VAL A 167 11.85 5.26 1.50
CA VAL A 167 11.54 6.25 2.55
C VAL A 167 10.19 6.88 2.25
N GLY A 168 9.17 6.45 2.98
CA GLY A 168 7.80 6.89 2.83
C GLY A 168 7.18 7.38 4.13
N LEU A 169 6.63 8.59 4.10
CA LEU A 169 5.93 9.22 5.21
C LEU A 169 4.42 9.22 4.91
N PRO A 170 3.58 8.75 5.85
CA PRO A 170 2.14 8.67 5.59
C PRO A 170 1.54 10.08 5.53
N LEU A 171 0.78 10.35 4.47
CA LEU A 171 -0.10 11.53 4.37
C LEU A 171 -1.55 11.14 4.68
N PRO A 172 -2.43 12.08 5.08
CA PRO A 172 -3.84 11.81 5.33
C PRO A 172 -4.53 11.05 4.18
N ALA A 173 -4.20 11.43 2.95
CA ALA A 173 -4.65 10.77 1.73
C ALA A 173 -3.50 10.58 0.73
N GLY A 174 -2.46 9.83 1.12
CA GLY A 174 -1.40 9.45 0.18
C GLY A 174 -0.08 9.14 0.86
N LEU A 175 1.02 9.54 0.24
CA LEU A 175 2.38 9.22 0.65
C LEU A 175 3.34 10.38 0.32
N ALA A 176 4.22 10.75 1.24
CA ALA A 176 5.35 11.61 0.95
C ALA A 176 6.61 10.77 0.84
N LEU A 177 7.22 10.76 -0.33
CA LEU A 177 8.54 10.17 -0.57
C LEU A 177 9.60 11.17 -0.13
N ALA A 178 10.67 10.66 0.47
CA ALA A 178 11.77 11.48 0.93
C ALA A 178 13.12 10.83 0.58
N THR A 179 14.17 11.61 0.72
CA THR A 179 15.57 11.19 0.71
C THR A 179 16.14 11.36 2.11
N ARG A 180 17.38 10.93 2.35
CA ARG A 180 18.04 11.20 3.62
C ARG A 180 18.16 12.70 3.89
N ALA A 181 18.53 13.47 2.86
CA ALA A 181 18.84 14.89 2.97
C ALA A 181 17.61 15.75 3.34
N ASP A 182 16.41 15.40 2.87
CA ASP A 182 15.20 16.20 3.10
C ASP A 182 14.23 15.56 4.09
N PHE A 183 14.57 14.42 4.70
CA PHE A 183 13.65 13.62 5.51
C PHE A 183 12.96 14.42 6.63
N VAL A 184 13.73 15.16 7.44
CA VAL A 184 13.20 15.89 8.61
C VAL A 184 12.25 17.00 8.18
N ALA A 185 12.65 17.79 7.19
CA ALA A 185 11.81 18.85 6.61
C ALA A 185 10.56 18.26 5.92
N ARG A 186 10.72 17.15 5.19
CA ARG A 186 9.61 16.42 4.54
C ARG A 186 8.62 15.87 5.56
N ARG A 187 9.11 15.37 6.69
CA ARG A 187 8.27 14.88 7.80
C ARG A 187 7.46 15.99 8.42
N ALA A 188 8.09 17.13 8.75
CA ALA A 188 7.40 18.30 9.29
C ALA A 188 6.32 18.82 8.33
N THR A 189 6.67 19.00 7.05
CA THR A 189 5.73 19.47 6.01
C THR A 189 4.59 18.47 5.76
N ALA A 190 4.88 17.16 5.74
CA ALA A 190 3.87 16.11 5.63
C ALA A 190 2.85 16.13 6.77
N HIS A 191 3.29 16.40 8.01
CA HIS A 191 2.41 16.49 9.17
C HIS A 191 1.47 17.71 9.12
N ARG A 192 1.93 18.83 8.55
CA ARG A 192 1.13 20.06 8.40
C ARG A 192 0.04 19.93 7.34
N LEU A 193 0.20 19.03 6.36
CA LEU A 193 -0.81 18.79 5.33
C LEU A 193 -2.08 18.19 5.94
N GLY A 194 -3.23 18.78 5.62
CA GLY A 194 -4.54 18.36 6.06
C GLY A 194 -5.09 17.21 5.21
N GLY A 195 -6.20 16.63 5.66
CA GLY A 195 -7.01 15.78 4.80
C GLY A 195 -7.65 16.64 3.72
N GLY A 196 -7.07 16.66 2.51
CA GLY A 196 -7.63 17.34 1.35
C GLY A 196 -8.97 16.73 0.90
N SER A 197 -9.42 17.09 -0.30
CA SER A 197 -10.61 16.50 -0.93
C SER A 197 -10.58 14.97 -0.85
N GLU A 198 -11.70 14.34 -0.47
CA GLU A 198 -11.76 12.91 -0.11
C GLU A 198 -11.36 11.95 -1.24
N ASP A 199 -11.41 12.43 -2.49
CA ASP A 199 -11.10 11.69 -3.72
C ASP A 199 -9.71 12.03 -4.29
N LEU A 200 -8.92 12.86 -3.60
CA LEU A 200 -7.59 13.28 -4.02
C LEU A 200 -6.50 12.52 -3.27
N VAL A 201 -5.71 11.74 -4.01
CA VAL A 201 -4.47 11.16 -3.48
C VAL A 201 -3.34 12.17 -3.66
N THR A 202 -2.58 12.49 -2.61
CA THR A 202 -1.39 13.36 -2.73
C THR A 202 -0.13 12.51 -2.63
N VAL A 203 0.77 12.66 -3.60
CA VAL A 203 2.12 12.11 -3.53
C VAL A 203 3.13 13.24 -3.51
N ALA A 204 3.85 13.39 -2.40
CA ALA A 204 4.98 14.32 -2.34
C ALA A 204 6.24 13.62 -2.84
N VAL A 205 6.93 14.23 -3.78
CA VAL A 205 8.12 13.63 -4.40
C VAL A 205 9.03 14.75 -4.90
N THR A 206 10.34 14.52 -4.85
CA THR A 206 11.33 15.44 -5.41
C THR A 206 11.52 15.12 -6.88
N ALA A 207 11.53 16.13 -7.73
CA ALA A 207 11.88 15.96 -9.14
C ALA A 207 13.35 16.31 -9.37
N ARG A 208 14.07 15.49 -10.13
CA ARG A 208 15.47 15.71 -10.48
C ARG A 208 15.82 14.97 -11.76
N SER A 209 16.64 15.55 -12.63
CA SER A 209 17.13 14.91 -13.85
C SER A 209 15.99 14.42 -14.75
N GLY A 210 14.88 15.17 -14.79
CA GLY A 210 13.69 14.84 -15.57
C GLY A 210 12.84 13.68 -15.03
N GLY A 211 13.11 13.16 -13.83
CA GLY A 211 12.33 12.09 -13.21
C GLY A 211 12.04 12.32 -11.72
N PHE A 212 11.65 11.26 -11.02
CA PHE A 212 11.21 11.29 -9.62
C PHE A 212 12.28 10.71 -8.70
N LEU A 213 12.92 11.54 -7.88
CA LEU A 213 13.95 11.12 -6.94
C LEU A 213 13.31 10.41 -5.73
N VAL A 214 13.72 9.16 -5.50
CA VAL A 214 13.22 8.31 -4.40
C VAL A 214 14.41 7.79 -3.60
N GLY A 215 14.39 8.01 -2.28
CA GLY A 215 15.37 7.46 -1.36
C GLY A 215 14.93 6.14 -0.75
N ASN A 216 15.90 5.37 -0.25
CA ASN A 216 15.66 4.26 0.66
C ASN A 216 16.33 4.48 2.03
N TYR A 217 15.93 3.69 3.02
CA TYR A 217 16.43 3.83 4.38
C TYR A 217 17.90 3.39 4.58
N SER A 218 18.54 2.81 3.55
CA SER A 218 20.00 2.64 3.52
C SER A 218 20.75 3.92 3.11
N GLY A 219 20.04 4.99 2.76
CA GLY A 219 20.61 6.26 2.33
C GLY A 219 20.91 6.36 0.83
N THR A 220 20.59 5.32 0.04
CA THR A 220 20.73 5.40 -1.41
C THR A 220 19.51 6.07 -2.03
N GLN A 221 19.70 6.66 -3.21
CA GLN A 221 18.66 7.38 -3.93
C GLN A 221 18.74 7.07 -5.43
N GLU A 222 17.58 6.98 -6.06
CA GLU A 222 17.45 6.67 -7.48
C GLU A 222 16.41 7.61 -8.12
N VAL A 223 16.61 7.92 -9.41
CA VAL A 223 15.65 8.71 -10.20
C VAL A 223 14.76 7.72 -10.95
N HIS A 224 13.46 7.73 -10.62
CA HIS A 224 12.47 6.84 -11.19
C HIS A 224 11.74 7.49 -12.37
N SER A 225 11.42 6.66 -13.37
CA SER A 225 10.46 6.98 -14.43
C SER A 225 9.01 7.04 -13.89
N GLY A 226 8.08 7.51 -14.71
CA GLY A 226 6.64 7.50 -14.41
C GLY A 226 6.12 6.09 -14.12
N GLY A 227 6.49 5.11 -14.96
CA GLY A 227 6.14 3.70 -14.75
C GLY A 227 6.75 3.10 -13.49
N GLN A 228 8.02 3.40 -13.20
CA GLN A 228 8.68 2.92 -11.98
C GLN A 228 8.06 3.54 -10.71
N LEU A 229 7.74 4.84 -10.74
CA LEU A 229 7.02 5.48 -9.65
C LEU A 229 5.61 4.87 -9.47
N ALA A 230 4.89 4.60 -10.56
CA ALA A 230 3.58 3.94 -10.49
C ALA A 230 3.65 2.57 -9.80
N ALA A 231 4.70 1.79 -10.06
CA ALA A 231 4.93 0.51 -9.40
C ALA A 231 5.11 0.67 -7.89
N LEU A 232 5.88 1.67 -7.45
CA LEU A 232 6.04 2.01 -6.03
C LEU A 232 4.72 2.44 -5.38
N LEU A 233 3.86 3.11 -6.13
CA LEU A 233 2.54 3.58 -5.68
C LEU A 233 1.43 2.53 -5.82
N GLY A 234 1.72 1.30 -6.24
CA GLY A 234 0.72 0.28 -6.57
C GLY A 234 -0.22 -0.13 -5.43
N ASP A 235 0.14 0.18 -4.18
CA ASP A 235 -0.71 -0.03 -2.99
C ASP A 235 -1.76 1.08 -2.78
N LEU A 236 -1.64 2.20 -3.50
CA LEU A 236 -2.61 3.29 -3.48
C LEU A 236 -3.76 3.02 -4.47
N PRO A 237 -5.01 3.38 -4.13
CA PRO A 237 -6.16 3.17 -5.00
C PRO A 237 -6.20 4.23 -6.11
N LEU A 238 -5.25 4.17 -7.05
CA LEU A 238 -5.06 5.22 -8.05
C LEU A 238 -5.93 5.06 -9.31
N TYR A 239 -6.38 3.85 -9.64
CA TYR A 239 -7.14 3.63 -10.86
C TYR A 239 -8.46 4.40 -10.86
N GLY A 240 -8.63 5.30 -11.83
CA GLY A 240 -9.79 6.20 -11.95
C GLY A 240 -9.87 7.28 -10.87
N ALA A 241 -8.80 7.48 -10.09
CA ALA A 241 -8.72 8.52 -9.06
C ALA A 241 -8.03 9.79 -9.58
N ASP A 242 -8.05 10.84 -8.77
CA ASP A 242 -7.24 12.04 -8.98
C ASP A 242 -5.98 11.97 -8.09
N LEU A 243 -4.80 12.06 -8.71
CA LEU A 243 -3.49 12.05 -8.06
C LEU A 243 -2.87 13.43 -8.16
N ARG A 244 -2.54 14.08 -7.03
CA ARG A 244 -1.84 15.36 -6.96
C ARG A 244 -0.38 15.13 -6.62
N LEU A 245 0.53 15.62 -7.47
CA LEU A 245 1.95 15.61 -7.18
C LEU A 245 2.35 16.88 -6.43
N TRP A 246 2.85 16.71 -5.21
CA TRP A 246 3.49 17.77 -4.46
C TRP A 246 4.99 17.77 -4.76
N LEU A 247 5.35 18.52 -5.80
CA LEU A 247 6.72 18.65 -6.31
C LEU A 247 7.05 20.11 -6.66
N THR A 248 8.34 20.36 -6.82
CA THR A 248 8.89 21.55 -7.46
C THR A 248 9.47 21.11 -8.80
N TRP A 249 9.08 21.76 -9.90
CA TRP A 249 9.65 21.44 -11.20
C TRP A 249 11.12 21.87 -11.27
N PRO A 250 11.96 21.15 -12.01
CA PRO A 250 13.33 21.60 -12.29
C PRO A 250 13.31 22.91 -13.09
N SER A 251 14.34 23.73 -12.90
CA SER A 251 14.48 25.01 -13.63
C SER A 251 14.92 24.82 -15.09
N ASP A 252 15.61 23.71 -15.39
CA ASP A 252 16.05 23.38 -16.74
C ASP A 252 14.87 22.95 -17.64
N VAL A 253 14.78 23.54 -18.83
CA VAL A 253 13.67 23.30 -19.77
C VAL A 253 13.69 21.87 -20.33
N GLY A 254 14.87 21.28 -20.53
CA GLY A 254 15.00 19.90 -21.01
C GLY A 254 14.53 18.90 -19.94
N GLU A 255 14.89 19.13 -18.69
CA GLU A 255 14.37 18.35 -17.56
C GLU A 255 12.86 18.54 -17.35
N GLN A 256 12.33 19.75 -17.59
CA GLN A 256 10.88 19.98 -17.56
C GLN A 256 10.16 19.17 -18.65
N ALA A 257 10.66 19.17 -19.89
CA ALA A 257 10.05 18.38 -20.95
C ALA A 257 10.01 16.88 -20.59
N LYS A 258 11.14 16.35 -20.12
CA LYS A 258 11.24 14.94 -19.66
C LYS A 258 10.27 14.66 -18.51
N LEU A 259 10.24 15.51 -17.49
CA LEU A 259 9.36 15.28 -16.33
C LEU A 259 7.87 15.35 -16.72
N ALA A 260 7.51 16.15 -17.73
CA ALA A 260 6.15 16.18 -18.28
C ALA A 260 5.81 14.85 -18.97
N GLU A 261 6.72 14.28 -19.74
CA GLU A 261 6.56 12.93 -20.30
C GLU A 261 6.40 11.88 -19.17
N GLN A 262 7.21 11.97 -18.12
CA GLN A 262 7.12 11.05 -16.97
C GLN A 262 5.81 11.22 -16.18
N ALA A 263 5.28 12.43 -16.05
CA ALA A 263 3.98 12.68 -15.42
C ALA A 263 2.82 12.13 -16.26
N ALA A 264 2.91 12.25 -17.60
CA ALA A 264 1.96 11.63 -18.52
C ALA A 264 2.05 10.09 -18.48
N GLU A 265 3.25 9.52 -18.48
CA GLU A 265 3.47 8.08 -18.33
C GLU A 265 2.90 7.59 -16.98
N LEU A 266 3.11 8.32 -15.89
CA LEU A 266 2.52 8.01 -14.59
C LEU A 266 0.98 8.01 -14.65
N ALA A 267 0.38 8.97 -15.34
CA ALA A 267 -1.08 9.04 -15.52
C ALA A 267 -1.60 7.82 -16.30
N GLU A 268 -0.97 7.48 -17.43
CA GLU A 268 -1.30 6.28 -18.22
C GLU A 268 -1.16 5.01 -17.38
N THR A 269 -0.03 4.86 -16.69
CA THR A 269 0.33 3.66 -15.94
C THR A 269 -0.61 3.41 -14.76
N THR A 270 -0.94 4.45 -14.02
CA THR A 270 -1.81 4.35 -12.84
C THR A 270 -3.30 4.36 -13.19
N GLY A 271 -3.67 4.87 -14.37
CA GLY A 271 -5.05 5.16 -14.75
C GLY A 271 -5.66 6.32 -13.94
N ALA A 272 -4.83 7.12 -13.26
CA ALA A 272 -5.25 8.30 -12.51
C ALA A 272 -5.15 9.56 -13.37
N THR A 273 -5.98 10.58 -13.11
CA THR A 273 -5.65 11.93 -13.58
C THR A 273 -4.57 12.50 -12.68
N VAL A 274 -3.39 12.78 -13.23
CA VAL A 274 -2.24 13.30 -12.48
C VAL A 274 -2.24 14.82 -12.58
N TRP A 275 -2.25 15.49 -11.43
CA TRP A 275 -2.23 16.93 -11.30
C TRP A 275 -0.85 17.40 -10.86
N THR A 276 -0.26 18.30 -11.64
CA THR A 276 1.03 18.93 -11.34
C THR A 276 0.86 20.45 -11.29
N PRO A 277 1.75 21.19 -10.61
CA PRO A 277 1.96 22.59 -10.95
C PRO A 277 2.38 22.72 -12.42
N PRO A 278 2.28 23.91 -13.06
CA PRO A 278 2.79 24.09 -14.42
C PRO A 278 4.31 23.90 -14.47
N ALA A 279 4.84 23.63 -15.67
CA ALA A 279 6.28 23.47 -15.89
C ALA A 279 7.08 24.66 -15.34
N GLY A 280 8.20 24.38 -14.66
CA GLY A 280 9.02 25.35 -13.93
C GLY A 280 8.39 25.92 -12.64
N GLY A 281 7.13 25.61 -12.37
CA GLY A 281 6.40 26.01 -11.17
C GLY A 281 6.62 25.08 -9.98
N ARG A 282 5.83 25.27 -8.92
CA ARG A 282 5.90 24.43 -7.71
C ARG A 282 4.58 24.30 -6.97
N ALA A 283 4.45 23.24 -6.19
CA ALA A 283 3.36 23.07 -5.26
C ALA A 283 3.79 23.52 -3.85
N GLU A 284 3.04 24.44 -3.26
CA GLU A 284 3.33 25.03 -1.95
C GLU A 284 2.21 24.77 -0.95
N LEU A 285 2.58 24.54 0.32
CA LEU A 285 1.63 24.39 1.41
C LEU A 285 1.09 25.74 1.89
N ILE A 286 -0.23 25.86 1.91
CA ILE A 286 -0.95 26.97 2.53
C ILE A 286 -1.21 26.60 3.98
N ASP A 287 -0.32 27.01 4.90
CA ASP A 287 -0.32 26.55 6.30
C ASP A 287 -1.66 26.72 7.01
N HIS A 288 -2.33 27.87 6.87
CA HIS A 288 -3.61 28.15 7.52
C HIS A 288 -4.78 27.30 6.99
N GLN A 289 -4.68 26.79 5.76
CA GLN A 289 -5.70 25.93 5.15
C GLN A 289 -5.31 24.45 5.18
N ARG A 290 -4.05 24.16 5.51
CA ARG A 290 -3.44 22.83 5.47
C ARG A 290 -3.66 22.14 4.11
N ASP A 291 -3.54 22.89 3.01
CA ASP A 291 -3.77 22.42 1.65
C ASP A 291 -2.67 22.94 0.70
N LEU A 292 -2.60 22.40 -0.52
CA LEU A 292 -1.58 22.79 -1.49
C LEU A 292 -2.12 23.75 -2.55
N ARG A 293 -1.30 24.74 -2.92
CA ARG A 293 -1.49 25.57 -4.11
C ARG A 293 -0.42 25.31 -5.16
N ALA A 294 -0.78 25.41 -6.43
CA ALA A 294 0.16 25.46 -7.54
C ALA A 294 0.58 26.92 -7.81
N LEU A 295 1.88 27.10 -7.96
CA LEU A 295 2.52 28.36 -8.33
C LEU A 295 3.25 28.20 -9.66
N ASP A 296 3.30 29.27 -10.44
CA ASP A 296 4.13 29.35 -11.64
C ASP A 296 5.62 29.63 -11.29
N PRO A 297 6.52 29.71 -12.29
CA PRO A 297 7.93 30.02 -12.03
C PRO A 297 8.15 31.40 -11.39
N ALA A 298 7.24 32.36 -11.60
CA ALA A 298 7.28 33.69 -11.00
C ALA A 298 6.73 33.71 -9.56
N GLY A 299 6.18 32.60 -9.08
CA GLY A 299 5.60 32.45 -7.74
C GLY A 299 4.14 32.91 -7.65
N ALA A 300 3.49 33.24 -8.77
CA ALA A 300 2.07 33.59 -8.80
C ALA A 300 1.20 32.33 -8.74
N ALA A 301 0.05 32.43 -8.05
CA ALA A 301 -0.89 31.32 -7.96
C ALA A 301 -1.57 31.08 -9.30
N VAL A 302 -1.61 29.82 -9.74
CA VAL A 302 -2.09 29.43 -11.07
C VAL A 302 -2.80 28.08 -11.02
N PRO A 303 -3.74 27.81 -11.94
CA PRO A 303 -4.40 26.51 -12.00
C PRO A 303 -3.42 25.34 -12.14
N TRP A 304 -3.72 24.24 -11.45
CA TRP A 304 -3.04 22.96 -11.64
C TRP A 304 -3.20 22.45 -13.08
N GLN A 305 -2.16 21.81 -13.60
CA GLN A 305 -2.16 21.14 -14.89
C GLN A 305 -2.56 19.67 -14.73
N ALA A 306 -3.52 19.21 -15.55
CA ALA A 306 -3.95 17.82 -15.57
C ALA A 306 -3.27 17.04 -16.70
N HIS A 307 -2.64 15.93 -16.33
CA HIS A 307 -2.18 14.88 -17.22
C HIS A 307 -3.20 13.75 -17.13
N ARG A 308 -4.00 13.59 -18.19
CA ARG A 308 -5.07 12.60 -18.22
C ARG A 308 -4.64 11.40 -19.03
N PRO A 309 -4.92 10.17 -18.57
CA PRO A 309 -4.71 9.00 -19.39
C PRO A 309 -5.68 9.05 -20.58
N ARG A 310 -5.25 8.56 -21.74
CA ARG A 310 -6.03 8.56 -22.99
C ARG A 310 -7.40 7.92 -22.86
N TYR A 311 -7.57 7.03 -21.88
CA TYR A 311 -8.78 6.25 -21.65
C TYR A 311 -9.62 6.74 -20.45
N ALA A 312 -9.35 7.93 -19.91
CA ALA A 312 -10.17 8.50 -18.85
C ALA A 312 -11.57 8.87 -19.39
N ASP A 313 -12.59 8.15 -18.93
CA ASP A 313 -13.98 8.46 -19.26
C ASP A 313 -14.47 9.72 -18.50
N GLY A 314 -15.14 10.63 -19.22
CA GLY A 314 -15.76 11.82 -18.66
C GLY A 314 -14.79 12.93 -18.21
N PRO A 315 -15.27 14.03 -17.61
CA PRO A 315 -14.43 15.07 -17.04
C PRO A 315 -13.84 14.66 -15.67
N SER A 316 -12.68 15.22 -15.28
CA SER A 316 -12.12 14.98 -13.94
C SER A 316 -13.11 15.39 -12.84
N THR A 317 -13.08 14.69 -11.71
CA THR A 317 -13.90 14.97 -10.53
C THR A 317 -13.45 16.24 -9.80
N LEU A 318 -12.25 16.71 -10.08
CA LEU A 318 -11.66 17.93 -9.53
C LEU A 318 -11.66 19.07 -10.56
N ALA A 319 -11.61 20.29 -10.06
CA ALA A 319 -11.36 21.49 -10.82
C ALA A 319 -10.18 22.24 -10.22
N ALA A 320 -9.28 22.70 -11.08
CA ALA A 320 -8.26 23.66 -10.73
C ALA A 320 -8.87 25.05 -10.64
N THR A 321 -8.61 25.75 -9.54
CA THR A 321 -9.09 27.11 -9.32
C THR A 321 -8.02 28.16 -9.70
N PRO A 322 -8.41 29.43 -9.96
CA PRO A 322 -7.44 30.48 -10.27
C PRO A 322 -6.45 30.78 -9.14
N ASP A 323 -6.83 30.58 -7.88
CA ASP A 323 -5.94 30.66 -6.70
C ASP A 323 -5.03 29.42 -6.54
N GLY A 324 -4.99 28.58 -7.58
CA GLY A 324 -4.11 27.44 -7.70
C GLY A 324 -4.45 26.29 -6.78
N ARG A 325 -5.71 26.08 -6.41
CA ARG A 325 -6.13 24.93 -5.58
C ARG A 325 -6.83 23.87 -6.42
N LEU A 326 -6.92 22.66 -5.89
CA LEU A 326 -7.78 21.61 -6.42
C LEU A 326 -9.01 21.46 -5.53
N VAL A 327 -10.18 21.71 -6.10
CA VAL A 327 -11.46 21.57 -5.40
C VAL A 327 -12.34 20.52 -6.08
N SER A 328 -13.13 19.79 -5.29
CA SER A 328 -14.11 18.88 -5.87
C SER A 328 -15.16 19.66 -6.66
N ARG A 329 -15.44 19.25 -7.91
CA ARG A 329 -16.52 19.84 -8.71
C ARG A 329 -17.89 19.69 -8.04
N LEU A 330 -18.06 18.65 -7.24
CA LEU A 330 -19.30 18.39 -6.51
C LEU A 330 -19.50 19.32 -5.30
N ALA A 331 -18.42 19.90 -4.76
CA ALA A 331 -18.52 20.94 -3.72
C ALA A 331 -19.06 22.26 -4.29
N ARG A 332 -18.83 22.55 -5.58
CA ARG A 332 -19.40 23.72 -6.29
C ARG A 332 -20.88 23.54 -6.68
N GLN A 333 -21.40 22.31 -6.75
CA GLN A 333 -22.81 22.05 -7.09
C GLN A 333 -23.79 22.18 -5.92
N ARG A 334 -23.38 22.79 -4.79
CA ARG A 334 -24.36 23.28 -3.81
C ARG A 334 -25.06 24.50 -4.40
N ILE A 335 -26.16 24.25 -5.10
CA ILE A 335 -27.16 25.24 -5.46
C ILE A 335 -27.58 25.96 -4.16
N VAL A 336 -27.25 27.25 -4.06
CA VAL A 336 -27.93 28.14 -3.13
C VAL A 336 -29.32 28.35 -3.72
N VAL A 337 -30.34 27.72 -3.13
CA VAL A 337 -31.72 28.11 -3.39
C VAL A 337 -31.90 29.45 -2.67
N ALA A 338 -31.83 30.54 -3.42
CA ALA A 338 -32.35 31.81 -2.93
C ALA A 338 -33.86 31.64 -2.71
N PRO A 339 -34.44 32.11 -1.59
CA PRO A 339 -35.88 32.11 -1.42
C PRO A 339 -36.49 32.98 -2.52
N VAL A 340 -37.26 32.36 -3.41
CA VAL A 340 -38.04 33.06 -4.43
C VAL A 340 -39.14 33.82 -3.71
N ALA A 341 -39.06 35.15 -3.73
CA ALA A 341 -40.20 35.98 -3.42
C ALA A 341 -41.27 35.77 -4.50
N THR A 342 -42.43 35.27 -4.08
CA THR A 342 -43.66 35.26 -4.86
C THR A 342 -44.09 36.68 -5.16
N SER A 343 -44.06 37.06 -6.44
CA SER A 343 -44.82 38.20 -6.94
C SER A 343 -45.63 37.77 -8.17
N THR A 344 -46.93 37.84 -7.95
CA THR A 344 -48.05 37.54 -8.84
C THR A 344 -48.15 38.55 -9.99
N THR A 345 -48.49 38.04 -11.18
CA THR A 345 -48.93 38.63 -12.47
C THR A 345 -50.16 39.57 -12.29
N PRO A 346 -50.65 40.45 -13.23
CA PRO A 346 -50.66 40.39 -14.72
C PRO A 346 -50.41 41.77 -15.45
N ALA A 347 -50.42 42.00 -16.76
CA ALA A 347 -51.15 41.43 -17.90
C ALA A 347 -50.49 41.74 -19.28
N ASP A 348 -50.89 40.92 -20.25
CA ASP A 348 -50.77 40.89 -21.73
C ASP A 348 -51.22 42.17 -22.50
N PRO A 349 -51.33 42.23 -23.85
CA PRO A 349 -50.75 41.42 -24.95
C PRO A 349 -50.28 42.25 -26.18
N THR A 350 -49.44 41.69 -27.07
CA THR A 350 -49.73 41.73 -28.53
C THR A 350 -48.90 40.73 -29.35
N THR A 351 -49.66 39.91 -30.06
CA THR A 351 -49.44 38.81 -31.02
C THR A 351 -48.95 39.33 -32.41
N PRO A 352 -48.83 38.52 -33.48
CA PRO A 352 -47.92 37.39 -33.79
C PRO A 352 -47.11 37.61 -35.10
N ALA A 353 -46.13 36.75 -35.38
CA ALA A 353 -45.87 36.25 -36.74
C ALA A 353 -45.01 34.98 -36.73
N ASP A 354 -45.66 33.86 -37.02
CA ASP A 354 -45.11 32.66 -37.68
C ASP A 354 -45.82 32.63 -39.05
N PRO A 355 -45.23 32.17 -40.17
CA PRO A 355 -44.85 30.76 -40.39
C PRO A 355 -43.47 30.65 -41.09
N THR A 356 -42.81 29.49 -41.22
CA THR A 356 -43.05 28.54 -42.33
C THR A 356 -41.98 27.44 -42.25
N ALA A 357 -42.41 26.19 -42.09
CA ALA A 357 -41.65 24.96 -42.43
C ALA A 357 -41.78 24.68 -43.95
N PRO A 358 -41.38 23.54 -44.56
CA PRO A 358 -40.48 22.44 -44.15
C PRO A 358 -39.47 22.07 -45.29
N ALA A 359 -38.67 21.00 -45.13
CA ALA A 359 -38.56 19.87 -46.08
C ALA A 359 -37.22 19.10 -45.98
N ASP A 360 -37.36 17.83 -45.60
CA ASP A 360 -36.53 16.65 -45.92
C ASP A 360 -36.49 16.41 -47.46
N PRO A 361 -35.96 15.29 -48.02
CA PRO A 361 -34.87 14.37 -47.68
C PRO A 361 -33.93 14.14 -48.90
N THR A 362 -33.14 13.05 -48.97
CA THR A 362 -33.12 11.99 -50.03
C THR A 362 -31.72 11.40 -50.28
N ALA A 363 -31.67 10.05 -50.28
CA ALA A 363 -30.86 9.08 -51.08
C ALA A 363 -29.34 9.29 -51.27
N GLY A 364 -28.49 8.26 -51.15
CA GLY A 364 -28.58 6.92 -51.72
C GLY A 364 -27.23 6.57 -52.41
N PRO A 365 -27.07 5.42 -53.06
CA PRO A 365 -26.28 4.30 -52.52
C PRO A 365 -25.08 3.88 -53.40
N ASP A 366 -24.74 2.58 -53.33
CA ASP A 366 -23.90 1.78 -54.25
C ASP A 366 -22.39 1.75 -54.01
N THR A 367 -21.65 0.67 -54.31
CA THR A 367 -21.77 -0.81 -54.31
C THR A 367 -20.37 -1.27 -54.75
N GLY A 368 -19.94 -2.49 -54.45
CA GLY A 368 -18.63 -2.96 -54.94
C GLY A 368 -18.23 -4.32 -54.45
N ALA A 369 -18.96 -5.33 -54.93
CA ALA A 369 -18.61 -6.74 -54.79
C ALA A 369 -17.55 -7.14 -55.84
N GLY A 370 -16.74 -8.15 -55.51
CA GLY A 370 -15.87 -8.85 -56.45
C GLY A 370 -15.25 -10.08 -55.78
N GLY A 371 -15.84 -11.26 -56.05
CA GLY A 371 -15.37 -12.56 -55.56
C GLY A 371 -14.27 -13.19 -56.44
N PRO A 372 -14.34 -14.50 -56.72
CA PRO A 372 -13.75 -15.58 -55.92
C PRO A 372 -12.89 -16.56 -56.77
N ALA A 373 -12.58 -17.75 -56.21
CA ALA A 373 -12.06 -19.01 -56.83
C ALA A 373 -10.65 -19.40 -56.34
N ALA A 374 -10.22 -20.66 -56.16
CA ALA A 374 -10.80 -22.01 -56.24
C ALA A 374 -9.81 -22.97 -55.49
N ALA A 375 -10.29 -23.93 -54.69
CA ALA A 375 -10.34 -25.39 -54.94
C ALA A 375 -9.00 -26.17 -55.05
N GLY A 376 -8.87 -27.23 -54.24
CA GLY A 376 -7.88 -28.30 -54.40
C GLY A 376 -7.75 -29.23 -53.17
N PRO A 377 -8.14 -30.53 -53.25
CA PRO A 377 -8.24 -31.46 -52.10
C PRO A 377 -7.05 -32.44 -51.91
N SER A 378 -7.00 -33.05 -50.70
CA SER A 378 -6.48 -34.37 -50.22
C SER A 378 -5.67 -35.30 -51.16
N PRO A 379 -4.74 -36.18 -50.68
CA PRO A 379 -5.08 -37.25 -49.70
C PRO A 379 -3.96 -37.78 -48.73
N ALA A 380 -4.40 -38.52 -47.71
CA ALA A 380 -3.73 -39.69 -47.10
C ALA A 380 -4.65 -40.92 -47.43
N PRO A 381 -4.31 -42.23 -47.23
CA PRO A 381 -3.37 -42.83 -46.25
C PRO A 381 -2.62 -44.12 -46.73
N ALA A 382 -1.73 -44.68 -45.90
CA ALA A 382 -1.52 -46.14 -45.79
C ALA A 382 -0.80 -46.54 -44.47
N PRO A 383 -1.03 -47.77 -43.95
CA PRO A 383 -0.68 -48.20 -42.59
C PRO A 383 0.55 -49.13 -42.54
N GLY A 384 1.10 -49.37 -41.35
CA GLY A 384 2.03 -50.49 -41.17
C GLY A 384 2.74 -50.57 -39.81
N ALA A 385 2.72 -51.78 -39.26
CA ALA A 385 3.59 -52.37 -38.22
C ALA A 385 3.33 -52.03 -36.74
N GLU A 386 2.53 -52.89 -36.10
CA GLU A 386 2.83 -53.44 -34.76
C GLU A 386 4.21 -54.13 -34.77
N PRO A 387 4.88 -54.19 -33.59
CA PRO A 387 5.19 -55.53 -33.08
C PRO A 387 4.84 -55.73 -31.61
N ASP A 388 4.56 -57.00 -31.34
CA ASP A 388 4.20 -57.69 -30.08
C ASP A 388 5.31 -57.64 -28.99
N PRO A 389 5.01 -58.03 -27.74
CA PRO A 389 5.74 -57.69 -26.52
C PRO A 389 6.84 -58.71 -26.16
N GLY A 390 7.87 -58.23 -25.46
CA GLY A 390 8.90 -59.06 -24.85
C GLY A 390 9.43 -58.45 -23.55
N PRO A 391 9.96 -59.26 -22.63
CA PRO A 391 9.50 -59.30 -21.24
C PRO A 391 10.36 -58.49 -20.26
N GLY A 392 9.74 -58.19 -19.11
CA GLY A 392 10.36 -58.20 -17.78
C GLY A 392 11.66 -57.42 -17.62
N SER A 393 11.56 -56.21 -17.08
CA SER A 393 12.67 -55.63 -16.33
C SER A 393 12.15 -54.97 -15.07
N GLU A 394 12.73 -55.44 -13.98
CA GLU A 394 12.36 -55.27 -12.59
C GLU A 394 12.33 -53.79 -12.19
N GLN A 395 11.35 -53.48 -11.33
CA GLN A 395 11.26 -52.24 -10.57
C GLN A 395 12.51 -52.04 -9.72
N VAL A 396 13.47 -51.28 -10.25
CA VAL A 396 14.40 -50.53 -9.43
C VAL A 396 13.75 -49.18 -9.16
N ALA A 397 13.44 -48.91 -7.90
CA ALA A 397 13.02 -47.59 -7.42
C ALA A 397 14.16 -46.59 -7.64
N GLY A 398 14.26 -46.06 -8.86
CA GLY A 398 15.20 -45.02 -9.23
C GLY A 398 14.83 -43.70 -8.57
N GLU A 399 15.84 -43.00 -8.06
CA GLU A 399 15.71 -41.58 -7.70
C GLU A 399 15.05 -40.80 -8.86
N PRO A 400 14.14 -39.85 -8.58
CA PRO A 400 13.43 -39.12 -9.62
C PRO A 400 14.42 -38.34 -10.50
N VAL A 401 14.67 -38.87 -11.70
CA VAL A 401 15.54 -38.25 -12.71
C VAL A 401 14.88 -36.93 -13.15
N ALA A 402 15.63 -35.83 -13.05
CA ALA A 402 15.16 -34.53 -13.53
C ALA A 402 14.94 -34.57 -15.05
N VAL A 403 13.70 -34.44 -15.50
CA VAL A 403 13.33 -34.49 -16.91
C VAL A 403 13.34 -33.08 -17.51
N LEU A 404 13.96 -32.92 -18.68
CA LEU A 404 13.84 -31.72 -19.51
C LEU A 404 12.42 -31.68 -20.10
N VAL A 405 11.56 -30.82 -19.53
CA VAL A 405 10.20 -30.61 -20.04
C VAL A 405 10.25 -29.61 -21.21
N PRO A 406 9.87 -29.99 -22.44
CA PRO A 406 9.89 -29.08 -23.57
C PRO A 406 8.80 -27.99 -23.44
N ALA A 407 9.03 -26.85 -24.07
CA ALA A 407 8.03 -25.79 -24.15
C ALA A 407 6.81 -26.26 -24.95
N VAL A 408 5.61 -25.90 -24.48
CA VAL A 408 4.36 -26.24 -25.17
C VAL A 408 4.16 -25.30 -26.38
N PRO A 409 3.66 -25.79 -27.54
CA PRO A 409 3.38 -24.93 -28.68
C PRO A 409 2.32 -23.86 -28.36
N ARG A 410 2.44 -22.70 -29.01
CA ARG A 410 1.51 -21.59 -28.86
C ARG A 410 0.14 -21.95 -29.46
N PRO A 411 -0.98 -21.82 -28.71
CA PRO A 411 -2.30 -22.01 -29.28
C PRO A 411 -2.65 -20.89 -30.27
N PRO A 412 -3.42 -21.19 -31.33
CA PRO A 412 -4.03 -20.15 -32.16
C PRO A 412 -4.96 -19.26 -31.32
N LEU A 413 -5.13 -18.01 -31.72
CA LEU A 413 -5.94 -17.02 -31.01
C LEU A 413 -7.18 -16.63 -31.80
N VAL A 414 -8.29 -16.42 -31.10
CA VAL A 414 -9.55 -15.91 -31.67
C VAL A 414 -10.06 -14.73 -30.86
N ALA A 415 -10.70 -13.77 -31.53
CA ALA A 415 -11.36 -12.67 -30.86
C ALA A 415 -12.60 -13.15 -30.11
N GLU A 416 -12.71 -12.78 -28.84
CA GLU A 416 -13.86 -13.09 -28.03
C GLU A 416 -15.10 -12.32 -28.51
N ARG A 417 -16.16 -13.05 -28.87
CA ARG A 417 -17.42 -12.46 -29.39
C ARG A 417 -18.38 -11.97 -28.30
N ARG A 418 -18.33 -12.50 -27.08
CA ARG A 418 -19.28 -12.13 -26.00
C ARG A 418 -18.68 -12.28 -24.60
N ARG A 419 -18.78 -11.22 -23.80
CA ARG A 419 -18.30 -11.16 -22.40
C ARG A 419 -19.38 -11.69 -21.45
N ALA A 420 -19.01 -12.60 -20.54
CA ALA A 420 -19.82 -12.89 -19.36
C ALA A 420 -19.79 -11.69 -18.38
N PRO A 421 -20.91 -11.28 -17.77
CA PRO A 421 -20.97 -10.10 -16.89
C PRO A 421 -19.96 -10.10 -15.73
N ALA A 422 -19.62 -11.29 -15.23
CA ALA A 422 -18.68 -11.51 -14.14
C ALA A 422 -17.40 -12.16 -14.67
N TYR A 423 -16.56 -11.42 -15.38
CA TYR A 423 -15.35 -11.96 -16.04
C TYR A 423 -14.18 -12.29 -15.07
N GLY A 424 -14.35 -11.99 -13.77
CA GLY A 424 -13.31 -12.06 -12.75
C GLY A 424 -12.73 -10.66 -12.48
N PRO A 425 -11.59 -10.28 -13.07
CA PRO A 425 -10.97 -8.97 -12.79
C PRO A 425 -11.81 -7.81 -13.36
N PRO A 426 -12.12 -6.77 -12.57
CA PRO A 426 -12.99 -5.67 -13.01
C PRO A 426 -12.36 -4.81 -14.11
N TRP A 427 -11.03 -4.81 -14.22
CA TRP A 427 -10.26 -4.06 -15.22
C TRP A 427 -10.16 -4.78 -16.57
N LEU A 428 -10.51 -6.07 -16.65
CA LEU A 428 -10.46 -6.84 -17.90
C LEU A 428 -11.71 -6.54 -18.76
N ARG A 429 -11.49 -5.87 -19.89
CA ARG A 429 -12.51 -5.45 -20.86
C ARG A 429 -12.93 -6.63 -21.76
N GLY A 430 -14.12 -6.56 -22.36
CA GLY A 430 -14.54 -7.53 -23.38
C GLY A 430 -13.74 -7.41 -24.68
N GLY A 431 -13.86 -8.40 -25.57
CA GLY A 431 -13.20 -8.39 -26.88
C GLY A 431 -11.70 -8.70 -26.81
N GLN A 432 -11.28 -9.45 -25.77
CA GLN A 432 -9.91 -9.95 -25.69
C GLN A 432 -9.67 -11.01 -26.76
N GLN A 433 -8.41 -11.21 -27.13
CA GLN A 433 -8.02 -12.45 -27.79
C GLN A 433 -7.95 -13.57 -26.76
N VAL A 434 -8.43 -14.74 -27.12
CA VAL A 434 -8.40 -15.95 -26.29
C VAL A 434 -7.88 -17.13 -27.10
N ASN A 435 -7.40 -18.17 -26.42
CA ASN A 435 -6.99 -19.40 -27.10
C ASN A 435 -8.15 -20.03 -27.88
N ALA A 436 -7.93 -20.40 -29.15
CA ALA A 436 -8.93 -21.03 -30.00
C ALA A 436 -8.89 -22.57 -29.90
N ALA A 437 -7.73 -23.13 -29.55
CA ALA A 437 -7.54 -24.56 -29.35
C ALA A 437 -7.19 -24.87 -27.90
N GLU A 438 -7.38 -26.13 -27.51
CA GLU A 438 -6.87 -26.65 -26.26
C GLU A 438 -5.33 -26.65 -26.26
N PHE A 439 -4.73 -26.32 -25.11
CA PHE A 439 -3.29 -26.39 -24.91
C PHE A 439 -2.96 -26.64 -23.45
N GLU A 440 -1.70 -26.97 -23.16
CA GLU A 440 -1.22 -27.14 -21.80
C GLU A 440 -0.33 -25.97 -21.37
N ALA A 441 -0.34 -25.67 -20.07
CA ALA A 441 0.45 -24.60 -19.49
C ALA A 441 0.83 -24.92 -18.05
N PHE A 442 1.66 -24.07 -17.45
CA PHE A 442 2.20 -24.25 -16.10
C PHE A 442 1.81 -23.07 -15.21
N VAL A 443 1.18 -23.37 -14.07
CA VAL A 443 0.77 -22.36 -13.08
C VAL A 443 1.64 -22.50 -11.83
N PRO A 444 2.29 -21.43 -11.35
CA PRO A 444 3.02 -21.45 -10.09
C PRO A 444 2.13 -21.79 -8.90
N ALA A 445 2.56 -22.75 -8.09
CA ALA A 445 1.92 -23.20 -6.87
C ALA A 445 2.85 -22.97 -5.66
N PRO A 446 2.63 -21.91 -4.85
CA PRO A 446 3.49 -21.58 -3.70
C PRO A 446 3.28 -22.52 -2.50
N ALA A 447 2.33 -23.45 -2.58
CA ALA A 447 2.02 -24.42 -1.53
C ALA A 447 2.18 -25.84 -2.08
N ASP A 448 2.00 -26.84 -1.21
CA ASP A 448 1.91 -28.24 -1.60
C ASP A 448 1.00 -28.45 -2.84
N LEU A 449 1.44 -29.29 -3.77
CA LEU A 449 0.78 -29.50 -5.06
C LEU A 449 -0.60 -30.14 -4.88
N THR A 450 -0.71 -31.14 -4.02
CA THR A 450 -1.97 -31.83 -3.71
C THR A 450 -2.97 -30.85 -3.11
N ARG A 451 -2.52 -30.05 -2.15
CA ARG A 451 -3.34 -28.98 -1.57
C ARG A 451 -3.76 -27.93 -2.60
N SER A 452 -2.87 -27.52 -3.48
CA SER A 452 -3.17 -26.50 -4.50
C SER A 452 -4.17 -27.02 -5.54
N ALA A 453 -4.08 -28.30 -5.92
CA ALA A 453 -5.03 -28.95 -6.82
C ALA A 453 -6.43 -29.12 -6.20
N THR A 454 -6.51 -29.48 -4.92
CA THR A 454 -7.77 -29.78 -4.22
C THR A 454 -8.44 -28.54 -3.58
N GLU A 455 -7.66 -27.72 -2.88
CA GLU A 455 -8.15 -26.52 -2.19
C GLU A 455 -8.20 -25.30 -3.11
N GLY A 456 -7.35 -25.24 -4.13
CA GLY A 456 -7.17 -24.13 -5.05
C GLY A 456 -5.84 -23.40 -4.86
N VAL A 457 -5.34 -22.81 -5.94
CA VAL A 457 -4.09 -22.05 -5.98
C VAL A 457 -4.24 -20.78 -5.12
N PRO A 458 -3.34 -20.57 -4.13
CA PRO A 458 -3.37 -19.39 -3.29
C PRO A 458 -3.15 -18.11 -4.12
N SER A 459 -4.17 -17.25 -4.27
CA SER A 459 -4.06 -15.95 -4.95
C SER A 459 -4.87 -14.87 -4.23
N ALA A 460 -4.40 -13.63 -4.29
CA ALA A 460 -5.15 -12.45 -3.86
C ALA A 460 -5.94 -11.81 -5.04
N GLU A 461 -5.73 -12.30 -6.25
CA GLU A 461 -6.34 -11.76 -7.47
C GLU A 461 -7.44 -12.67 -7.99
N LEU A 462 -8.37 -12.10 -8.78
CA LEU A 462 -9.42 -12.87 -9.47
C LEU A 462 -8.94 -13.48 -10.79
N PHE A 463 -7.67 -13.83 -10.86
CA PHE A 463 -7.04 -14.52 -11.97
C PHE A 463 -5.78 -15.27 -11.51
N LEU A 464 -5.29 -16.16 -12.36
CA LEU A 464 -3.98 -16.82 -12.24
C LEU A 464 -3.14 -16.51 -13.48
N VAL A 465 -1.82 -16.66 -13.34
CA VAL A 465 -0.87 -16.50 -14.45
C VAL A 465 -0.31 -17.88 -14.78
N ALA A 466 -0.30 -18.23 -16.06
CA ALA A 466 0.25 -19.46 -16.58
C ALA A 466 1.33 -19.16 -17.64
N SER A 467 2.32 -20.04 -17.75
CA SER A 467 3.39 -19.95 -18.75
C SER A 467 3.42 -21.22 -19.61
N LEU A 468 3.78 -21.12 -20.90
CA LEU A 468 4.00 -22.30 -21.75
C LEU A 468 5.37 -22.95 -21.51
N ASP A 469 6.36 -22.15 -21.10
CA ASP A 469 7.66 -22.64 -20.68
C ASP A 469 7.67 -22.77 -19.15
N PRO A 470 7.87 -23.98 -18.60
CA PRO A 470 7.89 -24.17 -17.16
C PRO A 470 9.10 -23.48 -16.49
N ARG A 471 10.14 -23.12 -17.26
CA ARG A 471 11.32 -22.38 -16.77
C ARG A 471 11.04 -20.89 -16.55
N SER A 472 9.96 -20.36 -17.11
CA SER A 472 9.54 -18.96 -16.90
C SER A 472 8.92 -18.72 -15.52
N ALA A 473 8.70 -19.77 -14.74
CA ALA A 473 8.21 -19.64 -13.38
C ALA A 473 9.30 -19.13 -12.40
N PRO A 474 8.92 -18.44 -11.32
CA PRO A 474 9.87 -18.00 -10.30
C PRO A 474 10.69 -19.16 -9.72
N ALA A 475 11.99 -18.92 -9.52
CA ALA A 475 12.92 -19.93 -9.00
C ALA A 475 12.44 -20.51 -7.64
N GLY A 476 12.46 -21.84 -7.52
CA GLY A 476 12.11 -22.57 -6.29
C GLY A 476 10.61 -22.86 -6.08
N GLY A 477 9.72 -22.42 -6.97
CA GLY A 477 8.27 -22.71 -6.87
C GLY A 477 7.87 -24.06 -7.46
N HIS A 478 6.90 -24.75 -6.83
CA HIS A 478 6.23 -25.90 -7.46
C HIS A 478 5.31 -25.42 -8.60
N LEU A 479 5.04 -26.26 -9.58
CA LEU A 479 4.18 -25.94 -10.73
C LEU A 479 3.03 -26.94 -10.85
N LEU A 480 1.83 -26.45 -11.13
CA LEU A 480 0.74 -27.29 -11.63
C LEU A 480 0.79 -27.30 -13.16
N ARG A 481 0.75 -28.49 -13.75
CA ARG A 481 0.50 -28.67 -15.18
C ARG A 481 -1.01 -28.64 -15.38
N ILE A 482 -1.46 -27.75 -16.25
CA ILE A 482 -2.86 -27.54 -16.52
C ILE A 482 -3.16 -27.72 -18.01
N ARG A 483 -4.38 -28.13 -18.30
CA ARG A 483 -4.97 -28.17 -19.63
C ARG A 483 -6.03 -27.08 -19.71
N VAL A 484 -5.94 -26.25 -20.73
CA VAL A 484 -6.79 -25.07 -20.94
C VAL A 484 -7.60 -25.30 -22.20
N GLY A 485 -8.91 -25.50 -22.06
CA GLY A 485 -9.84 -25.61 -23.19
C GLY A 485 -10.01 -24.27 -23.92
N PRO A 486 -10.60 -24.27 -25.13
CA PRO A 486 -10.82 -23.06 -25.93
C PRO A 486 -11.50 -21.92 -25.16
N GLY A 487 -10.96 -20.72 -25.27
CA GLY A 487 -11.46 -19.51 -24.60
C GLY A 487 -11.15 -19.42 -23.10
N GLY A 488 -10.35 -20.34 -22.56
CA GLY A 488 -9.98 -20.40 -21.13
C GLY A 488 -8.87 -19.43 -20.72
N ALA A 489 -8.01 -19.03 -21.66
CA ALA A 489 -6.84 -18.20 -21.40
C ALA A 489 -6.76 -16.98 -22.34
N VAL A 490 -6.25 -15.88 -21.78
CA VAL A 490 -5.96 -14.64 -22.50
C VAL A 490 -4.44 -14.44 -22.55
N PRO A 491 -3.80 -14.43 -23.74
CA PRO A 491 -2.36 -14.16 -23.83
C PRO A 491 -2.05 -12.73 -23.36
N MET A 492 -1.05 -12.60 -22.48
CA MET A 492 -0.65 -11.29 -21.96
C MET A 492 -0.12 -10.37 -23.06
N ALA A 493 0.52 -10.93 -24.09
CA ALA A 493 1.04 -10.17 -25.23
C ALA A 493 -0.05 -9.56 -26.13
N ALA A 494 -1.28 -10.12 -26.14
CA ALA A 494 -2.39 -9.60 -26.94
C ALA A 494 -3.50 -8.98 -26.08
N LEU A 495 -3.19 -8.67 -24.83
CA LEU A 495 -4.12 -8.11 -23.88
C LEU A 495 -4.46 -6.67 -24.26
N ARG A 496 -5.76 -6.39 -24.45
CA ARG A 496 -6.29 -5.08 -24.84
C ARG A 496 -6.88 -4.30 -23.66
N SER A 497 -6.54 -4.71 -22.44
CA SER A 497 -7.04 -4.11 -21.20
C SER A 497 -5.91 -3.44 -20.46
N HIS A 498 -6.23 -2.36 -19.72
CA HIS A 498 -5.27 -1.73 -18.82
C HIS A 498 -4.99 -2.64 -17.63
N VAL A 499 -3.75 -3.11 -17.57
CA VAL A 499 -3.28 -3.96 -16.49
C VAL A 499 -2.87 -3.08 -15.30
N PRO A 500 -3.37 -3.35 -14.08
CA PRO A 500 -2.95 -2.63 -12.89
C PRO A 500 -1.42 -2.59 -12.77
N ALA A 501 -0.84 -1.47 -12.31
CA ALA A 501 0.62 -1.24 -12.24
C ALA A 501 1.40 -2.43 -11.66
N ARG A 502 0.87 -3.06 -10.59
CA ARG A 502 1.47 -4.24 -9.96
C ARG A 502 1.60 -5.49 -10.86
N PHE A 503 0.99 -5.49 -12.03
CA PHE A 503 0.99 -6.59 -13.01
C PHE A 503 1.57 -6.17 -14.36
N GLN A 504 2.01 -4.93 -14.52
CA GLN A 504 2.57 -4.49 -15.80
C GLN A 504 3.86 -5.21 -16.18
N TYR A 505 4.61 -5.72 -15.20
CA TYR A 505 5.77 -6.57 -15.46
C TYR A 505 5.44 -7.85 -16.26
N LEU A 506 4.15 -8.23 -16.32
CA LEU A 506 3.66 -9.36 -17.11
C LEU A 506 3.26 -8.96 -18.54
N LEU A 507 3.17 -7.67 -18.85
CA LEU A 507 2.88 -7.21 -20.20
C LEU A 507 4.08 -7.46 -21.10
N GLY A 508 3.82 -7.99 -22.30
CA GLY A 508 4.87 -8.30 -23.27
C GLY A 508 5.72 -9.53 -22.93
N THR A 509 5.48 -10.21 -21.81
CA THR A 509 6.13 -11.49 -21.52
C THR A 509 5.62 -12.53 -22.52
N PRO A 510 6.49 -13.05 -23.42
CA PRO A 510 6.06 -14.07 -24.36
C PRO A 510 5.60 -15.30 -23.59
N ASP A 511 4.69 -16.07 -24.20
CA ASP A 511 4.28 -17.37 -23.67
C ASP A 511 3.61 -17.33 -22.29
N THR A 512 3.13 -16.15 -21.89
CA THR A 512 2.43 -15.92 -20.62
C THR A 512 0.95 -15.65 -20.87
N TYR A 513 0.11 -16.32 -20.11
CA TYR A 513 -1.34 -16.32 -20.24
C TYR A 513 -2.00 -15.99 -18.91
N LEU A 514 -3.03 -15.16 -18.98
CA LEU A 514 -3.92 -14.88 -17.86
C LEU A 514 -5.08 -15.87 -17.89
N LEU A 515 -5.39 -16.43 -16.74
CA LEU A 515 -6.52 -17.33 -16.50
C LEU A 515 -7.55 -16.60 -15.63
N PRO A 516 -8.56 -15.93 -16.22
CA PRO A 516 -9.56 -15.21 -15.44
C PRO A 516 -10.39 -16.17 -14.58
N ALA A 517 -10.76 -15.74 -13.37
CA ALA A 517 -11.58 -16.54 -12.46
C ALA A 517 -12.86 -17.12 -13.11
N ALA A 518 -13.49 -16.36 -14.00
CA ALA A 518 -14.73 -16.73 -14.67
C ALA A 518 -14.56 -17.74 -15.81
N ARG A 519 -13.32 -18.10 -16.13
CA ARG A 519 -12.95 -19.03 -17.21
C ARG A 519 -12.27 -20.29 -16.67
N LEU A 520 -12.14 -20.40 -15.35
CA LEU A 520 -11.52 -21.55 -14.71
C LEU A 520 -12.32 -22.84 -14.89
N ASP A 521 -13.59 -22.75 -15.30
CA ASP A 521 -14.42 -23.88 -15.74
C ASP A 521 -13.83 -24.63 -16.94
N ARG A 522 -12.92 -23.96 -17.68
CA ARG A 522 -12.22 -24.50 -18.84
C ARG A 522 -10.79 -24.92 -18.55
N VAL A 523 -10.37 -24.90 -17.28
CA VAL A 523 -8.98 -25.16 -16.89
C VAL A 523 -8.94 -26.34 -15.94
N HIS A 524 -8.20 -27.38 -16.31
CA HIS A 524 -8.09 -28.61 -15.52
C HIS A 524 -6.64 -28.87 -15.13
N VAL A 525 -6.41 -29.27 -13.88
CA VAL A 525 -5.13 -29.80 -13.42
C VAL A 525 -4.96 -31.21 -14.01
N VAL A 526 -3.82 -31.43 -14.67
CA VAL A 526 -3.46 -32.73 -15.27
C VAL A 526 -2.17 -33.33 -14.69
N GLY A 527 -1.45 -32.57 -13.85
CA GLY A 527 -0.26 -33.04 -13.15
C GLY A 527 0.45 -31.92 -12.39
N GLY A 528 1.67 -32.19 -11.92
CA GLY A 528 2.49 -31.18 -11.26
C GLY A 528 3.98 -31.49 -11.28
N PHE A 529 4.78 -30.46 -11.00
CA PHE A 529 6.23 -30.52 -10.93
C PHE A 529 6.72 -29.91 -9.63
N ARG A 530 7.65 -30.59 -8.97
CA ARG A 530 8.38 -30.08 -7.82
C ARG A 530 9.68 -29.44 -8.32
N SER A 531 9.96 -28.20 -7.89
CA SER A 531 11.28 -27.61 -8.11
C SER A 531 12.34 -28.35 -7.30
N ALA A 532 13.41 -28.75 -7.97
CA ALA A 532 14.60 -29.35 -7.37
C ALA A 532 15.77 -28.34 -7.26
N GLY A 533 15.48 -27.04 -7.42
CA GLY A 533 16.50 -25.97 -7.49
C GLY A 533 17.13 -25.83 -8.88
N PHE A 534 17.81 -24.70 -9.13
CA PHE A 534 18.55 -24.40 -10.37
C PHE A 534 17.77 -24.63 -11.68
N GLY A 535 16.46 -24.33 -11.69
CA GLY A 535 15.60 -24.52 -12.86
C GLY A 535 15.25 -25.98 -13.19
N ARG A 536 15.63 -26.95 -12.34
CA ARG A 536 15.27 -28.36 -12.50
C ARG A 536 13.88 -28.63 -11.92
N LEU A 537 13.11 -29.43 -12.64
CA LEU A 537 11.74 -29.81 -12.32
C LEU A 537 11.63 -31.33 -12.32
N ALA A 538 11.11 -31.88 -11.22
CA ALA A 538 10.79 -33.30 -11.10
C ALA A 538 9.26 -33.47 -11.21
N PRO A 539 8.74 -34.29 -12.13
CA PRO A 539 7.32 -34.60 -12.16
C PRO A 539 6.87 -35.25 -10.85
N VAL A 540 5.62 -35.00 -10.46
CA VAL A 540 5.02 -35.59 -9.26
C VAL A 540 3.80 -36.39 -9.68
N ASP A 541 3.82 -37.69 -9.39
CA ASP A 541 2.68 -38.58 -9.61
C ASP A 541 1.60 -38.36 -8.54
N GLY A 542 0.36 -38.70 -8.89
CA GLY A 542 -0.76 -38.66 -7.95
C GLY A 542 -1.28 -37.27 -7.59
N VAL A 543 -0.89 -36.21 -8.30
CA VAL A 543 -1.53 -34.89 -8.16
C VAL A 543 -3.00 -35.01 -8.58
N PRO A 544 -3.98 -34.71 -7.71
CA PRO A 544 -5.40 -34.88 -8.03
C PRO A 544 -5.80 -34.04 -9.25
N GLY A 545 -6.40 -34.70 -10.25
CA GLY A 545 -7.00 -34.01 -11.39
C GLY A 545 -8.30 -33.29 -11.02
N GLY A 546 -8.68 -32.29 -11.81
CA GLY A 546 -9.94 -31.57 -11.63
C GLY A 546 -9.89 -30.10 -12.05
N PRO A 547 -10.99 -29.35 -11.93
CA PRO A 547 -11.01 -27.95 -12.32
C PRO A 547 -10.08 -27.12 -11.43
N LEU A 548 -9.33 -26.22 -12.05
CA LEU A 548 -8.44 -25.30 -11.36
C LEU A 548 -9.27 -24.31 -10.54
N ARG A 549 -8.83 -24.04 -9.31
CA ARG A 549 -9.54 -23.14 -8.39
C ARG A 549 -8.61 -22.05 -7.90
N ILE A 550 -9.18 -20.89 -7.57
CA ILE A 550 -8.49 -19.84 -6.82
C ILE A 550 -8.90 -19.96 -5.36
N ARG A 551 -7.92 -19.96 -4.47
CA ARG A 551 -8.14 -19.83 -3.03
C ARG A 551 -7.69 -18.45 -2.59
N GLY A 552 -8.63 -17.61 -2.17
CA GLY A 552 -8.37 -16.25 -1.71
C GLY A 552 -7.42 -16.25 -0.51
N THR A 553 -6.26 -15.60 -0.64
CA THR A 553 -5.24 -15.55 0.42
C THR A 553 -5.18 -14.21 1.13
N SER A 554 -4.55 -14.24 2.31
CA SER A 554 -3.98 -13.04 2.89
C SER A 554 -2.59 -12.83 2.29
N ALA A 555 -2.43 -11.92 1.34
CA ALA A 555 -1.13 -11.28 1.21
C ALA A 555 -0.86 -10.50 2.50
N ALA A 556 0.40 -10.22 2.85
CA ALA A 556 0.77 -9.43 4.03
C ALA A 556 0.04 -8.06 4.09
N ARG A 557 -0.51 -7.61 2.95
CA ARG A 557 -1.23 -6.33 2.77
C ARG A 557 -2.69 -6.48 2.29
N SER A 558 -3.19 -7.70 2.02
CA SER A 558 -4.58 -7.91 1.58
C SER A 558 -5.55 -8.09 2.76
N VAL A 559 -6.84 -7.97 2.46
CA VAL A 559 -7.92 -8.15 3.42
C VAL A 559 -8.08 -9.67 3.64
N ALA A 560 -7.25 -10.26 4.51
CA ALA A 560 -7.24 -11.66 4.96
C ALA A 560 -8.38 -12.58 4.46
N GLY A 561 -8.18 -13.16 3.26
CA GLY A 561 -9.08 -14.13 2.62
C GLY A 561 -10.13 -13.53 1.67
N LEU A 562 -10.09 -12.23 1.40
CA LEU A 562 -10.80 -11.55 0.31
C LEU A 562 -9.83 -11.24 -0.84
N PRO A 563 -10.33 -11.19 -2.09
CA PRO A 563 -9.53 -10.75 -3.23
C PRO A 563 -9.16 -9.26 -3.10
N ASN A 564 -8.19 -8.79 -3.87
CA ASN A 564 -7.81 -7.38 -3.91
C ASN A 564 -8.92 -6.52 -4.56
N ASP A 565 -9.66 -7.09 -5.50
CA ASP A 565 -10.78 -6.48 -6.22
C ASP A 565 -12.08 -6.42 -5.39
N VAL A 566 -12.01 -6.05 -4.11
CA VAL A 566 -13.21 -5.87 -3.29
C VAL A 566 -14.03 -4.65 -3.68
N ARG A 567 -15.35 -4.71 -3.49
CA ARG A 567 -16.21 -3.52 -3.53
C ARG A 567 -15.98 -2.70 -2.26
N ARG A 568 -15.72 -1.40 -2.45
CA ARG A 568 -15.43 -0.49 -1.35
C ARG A 568 -16.64 0.37 -1.01
N TRP A 569 -16.76 0.70 0.27
CA TRP A 569 -17.77 1.59 0.81
C TRP A 569 -17.13 2.70 1.66
N PRO A 570 -17.67 3.92 1.64
CA PRO A 570 -18.69 4.40 0.71
C PRO A 570 -18.18 4.44 -0.72
N GLY A 571 -19.08 4.27 -1.69
CA GLY A 571 -18.75 4.44 -3.11
C GLY A 571 -18.49 5.90 -3.48
N PHE A 572 -18.96 6.85 -2.66
CA PHE A 572 -18.77 8.28 -2.84
C PHE A 572 -18.81 9.00 -1.48
N GLY A 573 -17.94 10.00 -1.32
CA GLY A 573 -17.86 10.89 -0.16
C GLY A 573 -17.71 10.18 1.19
N THR A 574 -17.95 10.93 2.28
CA THR A 574 -17.99 10.40 3.64
C THR A 574 -19.40 9.98 4.02
N ARG A 575 -19.53 8.81 4.64
CA ARG A 575 -20.79 8.34 5.23
C ARG A 575 -20.59 7.93 6.68
N ARG A 576 -21.70 7.98 7.42
CA ARG A 576 -21.77 7.51 8.80
C ARG A 576 -21.88 5.98 8.84
N ALA A 577 -21.14 5.38 9.74
CA ALA A 577 -21.31 4.00 10.16
C ALA A 577 -21.14 3.90 11.68
N TYR A 578 -21.36 2.71 12.24
CA TYR A 578 -21.24 2.45 13.66
C TYR A 578 -20.34 1.24 13.91
N ALA A 579 -19.61 1.24 15.02
CA ALA A 579 -18.80 0.10 15.44
C ALA A 579 -19.04 -0.24 16.91
N LEU A 580 -18.93 -1.53 17.26
CA LEU A 580 -19.03 -2.00 18.64
C LEU A 580 -17.64 -2.30 19.19
N LEU A 581 -17.34 -1.78 20.39
CA LEU A 581 -16.04 -1.90 21.06
C LEU A 581 -16.19 -2.49 22.48
N PRO A 582 -15.19 -3.21 23.01
CA PRO A 582 -13.95 -3.62 22.35
C PRO A 582 -14.22 -4.54 21.17
N ALA A 583 -13.35 -4.49 20.15
CA ALA A 583 -13.50 -5.23 18.91
C ALA A 583 -13.24 -6.75 19.12
N ARG A 584 -14.14 -7.43 19.84
CA ARG A 584 -14.19 -8.89 19.89
C ARG A 584 -15.26 -9.35 18.91
N SER A 585 -14.87 -9.50 17.65
CA SER A 585 -15.75 -10.06 16.62
C SER A 585 -15.38 -11.51 16.36
N ARG A 586 -16.18 -12.44 16.90
CA ARG A 586 -16.06 -13.87 16.61
C ARG A 586 -16.13 -14.06 15.09
N GLY A 587 -15.10 -14.68 14.49
CA GLY A 587 -15.05 -14.96 13.05
C GLY A 587 -14.45 -13.88 12.17
N LEU A 588 -13.98 -12.74 12.72
CA LEU A 588 -13.17 -11.78 11.96
C LEU A 588 -11.66 -11.97 12.20
N PRO A 589 -10.81 -11.72 11.20
CA PRO A 589 -9.36 -11.67 11.36
C PRO A 589 -8.92 -10.60 12.38
N ARG A 590 -7.73 -10.79 12.98
CA ARG A 590 -7.12 -9.79 13.86
C ARG A 590 -6.95 -8.45 13.12
N GLY A 591 -7.28 -7.35 13.79
CA GLY A 591 -7.19 -5.99 13.23
C GLY A 591 -8.34 -5.61 12.30
N TRP A 592 -9.41 -6.41 12.22
CA TRP A 592 -10.64 -6.01 11.52
C TRP A 592 -11.69 -5.52 12.48
N LEU A 593 -12.35 -4.44 12.10
CA LEU A 593 -13.49 -3.89 12.80
C LEU A 593 -14.75 -4.04 11.93
N ARG A 594 -15.77 -4.72 12.47
CA ARG A 594 -17.09 -4.75 11.87
C ARG A 594 -17.73 -3.38 11.99
N LEU A 595 -18.19 -2.85 10.87
CA LEU A 595 -19.02 -1.64 10.85
C LEU A 595 -20.48 -2.00 10.52
N TYR A 596 -21.40 -1.20 11.03
CA TYR A 596 -22.83 -1.28 10.79
C TYR A 596 -23.30 0.00 10.11
N ARG A 597 -24.20 -0.11 9.12
CA ARG A 597 -24.80 1.07 8.46
C ARG A 597 -25.83 1.77 9.34
N ARG A 598 -26.45 1.02 10.25
CA ARG A 598 -27.42 1.49 11.24
C ARG A 598 -26.94 1.12 12.64
N PRO A 599 -27.35 1.82 13.70
CA PRO A 599 -27.04 1.41 15.07
C PRO A 599 -27.51 -0.03 15.30
N PRO A 600 -26.64 -0.95 15.75
CA PRO A 600 -27.05 -2.29 16.13
C PRO A 600 -27.84 -2.28 17.45
N ALA A 601 -28.51 -3.39 17.77
CA ALA A 601 -29.14 -3.56 19.08
C ALA A 601 -28.14 -3.40 20.24
N VAL A 602 -28.64 -2.94 21.38
CA VAL A 602 -27.84 -2.64 22.58
C VAL A 602 -27.15 -3.90 23.10
N ARG A 603 -25.90 -3.77 23.53
CA ARG A 603 -25.13 -4.85 24.15
C ARG A 603 -24.51 -4.36 25.46
N PRO A 604 -24.80 -5.00 26.61
CA PRO A 604 -24.39 -4.53 27.94
C PRO A 604 -22.89 -4.29 28.11
N ASP A 605 -22.04 -5.07 27.43
CA ASP A 605 -20.58 -5.01 27.58
C ASP A 605 -19.86 -4.38 26.37
N ARG A 606 -20.56 -3.49 25.65
CA ARG A 606 -20.02 -2.86 24.45
C ARG A 606 -20.30 -1.37 24.43
N LEU A 607 -19.30 -0.61 24.01
CA LEU A 607 -19.47 0.77 23.57
C LEU A 607 -19.87 0.77 22.09
N LEU A 608 -20.82 1.62 21.73
CA LEU A 608 -21.12 1.93 20.35
C LEU A 608 -20.42 3.23 19.97
N VAL A 609 -19.63 3.22 18.91
CA VAL A 609 -19.03 4.44 18.35
C VAL A 609 -19.65 4.75 17.00
N GLU A 610 -20.09 5.99 16.82
CA GLU A 610 -20.47 6.55 15.53
C GLU A 610 -19.21 7.07 14.84
N VAL A 611 -18.94 6.55 13.65
CA VAL A 611 -17.75 6.88 12.86
C VAL A 611 -18.13 7.50 11.52
N ARG A 612 -17.31 8.43 11.06
CA ARG A 612 -17.32 8.99 9.70
C ARG A 612 -16.28 8.26 8.87
N VAL A 613 -16.76 7.57 7.84
CA VAL A 613 -15.96 6.73 6.95
C VAL A 613 -15.82 7.42 5.60
N PRO A 614 -14.61 7.82 5.19
CA PRO A 614 -14.37 8.38 3.87
C PRO A 614 -14.51 7.34 2.76
N ARG A 615 -14.70 7.83 1.52
CA ARG A 615 -14.82 7.00 0.32
C ARG A 615 -13.74 5.92 0.26
N GLY A 616 -14.14 4.70 -0.10
CA GLY A 616 -13.19 3.65 -0.43
C GLY A 616 -12.47 2.99 0.76
N ARG A 617 -12.71 3.41 2.01
CA ARG A 617 -11.91 2.97 3.17
C ARG A 617 -12.40 1.68 3.82
N THR A 618 -13.64 1.29 3.57
CA THR A 618 -14.26 0.09 4.13
C THR A 618 -14.57 -0.90 3.01
N VAL A 619 -14.55 -2.20 3.31
CA VAL A 619 -15.03 -3.22 2.38
C VAL A 619 -16.53 -3.39 2.54
N ASP A 620 -17.26 -3.31 1.42
CA ASP A 620 -18.66 -3.68 1.33
C ASP A 620 -18.76 -5.18 1.13
N VAL A 621 -19.05 -5.92 2.20
CA VAL A 621 -19.06 -7.39 2.15
C VAL A 621 -20.21 -7.89 1.28
N GLY A 622 -21.38 -7.25 1.36
CA GLY A 622 -22.54 -7.64 0.54
C GLY A 622 -22.30 -7.39 -0.94
N ALA A 623 -21.83 -6.20 -1.30
CA ALA A 623 -21.52 -5.91 -2.70
C ALA A 623 -20.33 -6.73 -3.23
N THR A 624 -19.35 -7.07 -2.37
CA THR A 624 -18.25 -7.96 -2.74
C THR A 624 -18.73 -9.38 -2.95
N ALA A 625 -19.58 -9.93 -2.06
CA ALA A 625 -20.17 -11.26 -2.24
C ALA A 625 -21.00 -11.32 -3.53
N ALA A 626 -21.86 -10.33 -3.78
CA ALA A 626 -22.65 -10.23 -5.01
C ALA A 626 -21.79 -10.15 -6.29
N MET A 627 -20.65 -9.46 -6.23
CA MET A 627 -19.69 -9.41 -7.34
C MET A 627 -19.03 -10.77 -7.60
N LEU A 628 -18.84 -11.58 -6.55
CA LEU A 628 -18.23 -12.91 -6.65
C LEU A 628 -19.27 -14.00 -6.97
N THR A 629 -20.57 -13.70 -6.91
CA THR A 629 -21.63 -14.62 -7.32
C THR A 629 -21.42 -15.07 -8.77
N GLY A 630 -21.37 -16.39 -8.98
CA GLY A 630 -21.11 -17.01 -10.28
C GLY A 630 -19.63 -17.30 -10.57
N LEU A 631 -18.71 -16.97 -9.66
CA LEU A 631 -17.32 -17.40 -9.71
C LEU A 631 -17.10 -18.65 -8.84
N ASP A 632 -17.75 -19.75 -9.19
CA ASP A 632 -17.86 -20.96 -8.36
C ASP A 632 -16.51 -21.63 -8.03
N LEU A 633 -15.50 -21.36 -8.85
CA LEU A 633 -14.13 -21.87 -8.68
C LEU A 633 -13.24 -20.90 -7.87
N VAL A 634 -13.80 -19.82 -7.32
CA VAL A 634 -13.09 -18.88 -6.43
C VAL A 634 -13.58 -19.05 -4.99
N ARG A 635 -12.72 -19.61 -4.14
CA ARG A 635 -12.99 -19.79 -2.71
C ARG A 635 -12.48 -18.59 -1.93
N THR A 636 -13.40 -17.75 -1.44
CA THR A 636 -13.06 -16.59 -0.61
C THR A 636 -13.83 -16.59 0.71
N ARG A 637 -13.47 -15.67 1.62
CA ARG A 637 -14.24 -15.45 2.85
C ARG A 637 -15.48 -14.57 2.67
N ALA A 638 -15.72 -14.01 1.49
CA ALA A 638 -16.80 -13.05 1.26
C ALA A 638 -18.16 -13.64 1.63
N ASP A 639 -18.48 -14.84 1.12
CA ASP A 639 -19.78 -15.48 1.37
C ASP A 639 -19.97 -15.88 2.83
N ARG A 640 -18.91 -16.33 3.49
CA ARG A 640 -18.96 -16.65 4.93
C ARG A 640 -19.25 -15.39 5.75
N LEU A 641 -18.61 -14.27 5.43
CA LEU A 641 -18.85 -12.99 6.10
C LEU A 641 -20.25 -12.47 5.82
N HIS A 642 -20.71 -12.59 4.56
CA HIS A 642 -22.05 -12.19 4.15
C HIS A 642 -23.13 -13.00 4.90
N ARG A 643 -23.01 -14.34 4.93
CA ARG A 643 -23.90 -15.23 5.70
C ARG A 643 -23.85 -14.98 7.21
N ALA A 644 -22.71 -14.53 7.74
CA ALA A 644 -22.60 -14.09 9.13
C ALA A 644 -23.21 -12.69 9.40
N GLY A 645 -23.88 -12.09 8.41
CA GLY A 645 -24.52 -10.78 8.50
C GLY A 645 -23.53 -9.61 8.62
N VAL A 646 -22.26 -9.81 8.27
CA VAL A 646 -21.27 -8.74 8.25
C VAL A 646 -21.53 -7.88 7.02
N GLN A 647 -21.92 -6.62 7.24
CA GLN A 647 -22.21 -5.69 6.15
C GLN A 647 -20.94 -4.99 5.66
N LEU A 648 -20.13 -4.50 6.60
CA LEU A 648 -18.99 -3.64 6.35
C LEU A 648 -17.81 -4.06 7.22
N VAL A 649 -16.60 -4.00 6.65
CA VAL A 649 -15.35 -4.31 7.34
C VAL A 649 -14.34 -3.18 7.15
N LEU A 650 -13.84 -2.66 8.27
CA LEU A 650 -12.74 -1.70 8.30
C LEU A 650 -11.45 -2.42 8.73
N GLY A 651 -10.42 -2.36 7.90
CA GLY A 651 -9.09 -2.89 8.24
C GLY A 651 -8.27 -1.91 9.08
N ARG A 652 -7.39 -2.44 9.95
CA ARG A 652 -6.55 -1.67 10.89
C ARG A 652 -5.83 -0.47 10.26
N ARG A 653 -5.27 -0.63 9.06
CA ARG A 653 -4.54 0.44 8.33
C ARG A 653 -5.37 1.70 8.03
N PHE A 654 -6.69 1.61 8.15
CA PHE A 654 -7.61 2.73 7.91
C PHE A 654 -8.16 3.31 9.20
N TYR A 655 -7.76 2.81 10.38
CA TYR A 655 -8.28 3.32 11.66
C TYR A 655 -7.95 4.80 11.84
N ASP A 656 -6.75 5.23 11.47
CA ASP A 656 -6.34 6.64 11.58
C ASP A 656 -7.05 7.55 10.58
N ARG A 657 -7.68 6.97 9.56
CA ARG A 657 -8.41 7.69 8.50
C ARG A 657 -9.92 7.74 8.75
N VAL A 658 -10.42 7.06 9.78
CA VAL A 658 -11.82 7.04 10.16
C VAL A 658 -11.98 7.84 11.45
N ARG A 659 -12.86 8.84 11.44
CA ARG A 659 -13.05 9.72 12.59
C ARG A 659 -14.23 9.28 13.44
N VAL A 660 -14.02 9.13 14.74
CA VAL A 660 -15.10 8.98 15.72
C VAL A 660 -15.76 10.33 15.92
N HIS A 661 -17.07 10.38 15.81
CA HIS A 661 -17.88 11.58 15.97
C HIS A 661 -18.66 11.57 17.29
N ARG A 662 -19.16 10.41 17.70
CA ARG A 662 -19.91 10.21 18.95
C ARG A 662 -19.62 8.83 19.51
N ALA A 663 -19.75 8.67 20.82
CA ALA A 663 -19.82 7.36 21.45
C ALA A 663 -21.06 7.25 22.35
N TYR A 664 -21.46 6.01 22.58
CA TYR A 664 -22.65 5.66 23.34
C TYR A 664 -22.31 4.48 24.25
N ARG A 665 -22.88 4.50 25.45
CA ARG A 665 -22.85 3.40 26.42
C ARG A 665 -24.24 2.75 26.51
N PRO A 666 -24.33 1.47 26.84
CA PRO A 666 -25.61 0.82 27.09
C PRO A 666 -26.19 1.34 28.41
N SER A 667 -27.48 1.70 28.42
CA SER A 667 -28.21 2.12 29.62
C SER A 667 -29.69 1.81 29.46
N ALA A 668 -30.29 1.09 30.41
CA ALA A 668 -31.71 0.71 30.40
C ALA A 668 -32.21 0.13 29.05
N GLY A 669 -31.40 -0.72 28.39
CA GLY A 669 -31.75 -1.31 27.10
C GLY A 669 -31.66 -0.36 25.88
N ALA A 670 -31.18 0.88 26.07
CA ALA A 670 -30.97 1.88 25.02
C ALA A 670 -29.49 2.30 24.91
N TRP A 671 -29.12 2.87 23.76
CA TRP A 671 -27.82 3.53 23.58
C TRP A 671 -27.89 4.94 24.13
N GLN A 672 -27.22 5.20 25.26
CA GLN A 672 -27.12 6.53 25.85
C GLN A 672 -25.82 7.21 25.40
N ARG A 673 -25.92 8.43 24.87
CA ARG A 673 -24.77 9.19 24.38
C ARG A 673 -23.81 9.55 25.52
N ILE A 674 -22.51 9.44 25.25
CA ILE A 674 -21.43 9.95 26.11
C ILE A 674 -21.16 11.41 25.68
N PRO A 675 -21.27 12.40 26.57
CA PRO A 675 -21.15 13.81 26.20
C PRO A 675 -19.71 14.25 25.88
N GLU A 676 -18.70 13.69 26.54
CA GLU A 676 -17.30 14.16 26.53
C GLU A 676 -16.41 13.55 25.43
N VAL A 677 -16.98 13.07 24.32
CA VAL A 677 -16.16 12.44 23.27
C VAL A 677 -15.53 13.49 22.38
N VAL A 678 -14.21 13.67 22.52
CA VAL A 678 -13.42 14.50 21.59
C VAL A 678 -13.39 13.81 20.22
N PRO A 679 -13.91 14.45 19.15
CA PRO A 679 -13.85 13.87 17.81
C PRO A 679 -12.41 13.70 17.33
N GLY A 680 -12.07 12.52 16.82
CA GLY A 680 -10.69 12.23 16.45
C GLY A 680 -10.54 10.90 15.70
N PRO A 681 -9.31 10.57 15.27
CA PRO A 681 -9.01 9.26 14.69
C PRO A 681 -9.45 8.12 15.61
N LEU A 682 -9.91 7.01 15.02
CA LEU A 682 -10.49 5.90 15.77
C LEU A 682 -9.60 5.40 16.93
N PRO A 683 -8.27 5.18 16.79
CA PRO A 683 -7.46 4.70 17.90
C PRO A 683 -7.38 5.70 19.05
N ALA A 684 -7.18 6.99 18.74
CA ALA A 684 -7.05 8.06 19.73
C ALA A 684 -8.36 8.26 20.51
N ALA A 685 -9.50 8.34 19.80
CA ALA A 685 -10.80 8.52 20.43
C ALA A 685 -11.19 7.29 21.28
N VAL A 686 -10.83 6.08 20.86
CA VAL A 686 -11.09 4.86 21.64
C VAL A 686 -10.20 4.76 22.86
N GLY A 687 -8.92 5.16 22.76
CA GLY A 687 -8.03 5.25 23.92
C GLY A 687 -8.59 6.17 25.00
N GLY A 688 -9.05 7.36 24.63
CA GLY A 688 -9.67 8.30 25.57
C GLY A 688 -10.97 7.80 26.23
N LEU A 689 -11.72 6.93 25.54
CA LEU A 689 -12.93 6.30 26.10
C LEU A 689 -12.63 5.11 27.04
N GLN A 690 -11.41 4.58 27.00
CA GLN A 690 -10.97 3.43 27.79
C GLN A 690 -10.07 3.83 28.97
N SER A 691 -9.52 5.04 28.96
CA SER A 691 -8.84 5.62 30.12
C SER A 691 -9.86 5.93 31.24
N PRO A 692 -9.57 5.60 32.50
CA PRO A 692 -10.43 5.98 33.61
C PRO A 692 -10.50 7.51 33.68
N THR A 693 -11.72 8.06 33.69
CA THR A 693 -11.95 9.48 33.97
C THR A 693 -11.37 9.80 35.35
N PRO A 694 -10.49 10.80 35.51
CA PRO A 694 -10.08 11.23 36.85
C PRO A 694 -11.32 11.64 37.63
N ALA A 695 -11.46 11.13 38.86
CA ALA A 695 -12.58 11.48 39.72
C ALA A 695 -12.63 13.01 39.89
N PRO A 696 -13.82 13.63 39.87
CA PRO A 696 -13.94 15.04 40.19
C PRO A 696 -13.33 15.27 41.58
N GLY A 697 -12.29 16.12 41.64
CA GLY A 697 -11.64 16.48 42.89
C GLY A 697 -12.66 17.07 43.87
N PRO A 698 -12.45 16.89 45.19
CA PRO A 698 -13.37 17.40 46.19
C PRO A 698 -13.55 18.90 46.03
N ALA A 699 -14.80 19.35 46.05
CA ALA A 699 -15.14 20.76 45.99
C ALA A 699 -14.39 21.54 47.09
N PRO A 700 -13.90 22.75 46.81
CA PRO A 700 -13.25 23.56 47.83
C PRO A 700 -14.24 23.84 48.97
N ALA A 701 -13.79 23.61 50.20
CA ALA A 701 -14.57 23.88 51.39
C ALA A 701 -14.95 25.38 51.43
N PRO A 702 -16.20 25.72 51.81
CA PRO A 702 -16.60 27.11 51.93
C PRO A 702 -15.79 27.80 53.04
N SER A 703 -15.26 28.97 52.70
CA SER A 703 -14.46 29.85 53.55
C SER A 703 -15.21 30.38 54.75
#